data_AF-A0AAD5TVC2-F1
#
_entry.id   AF-A0AAD5TVC2-F1
#
_cell.length_a   1.000
_cell.length_b   1.000
_cell.length_c   1.000
_cell.angle_alpha   90.00
_cell.angle_beta   90.00
_cell.angle_gamma   90.00
#
_symmetry.space_group_name_H-M   'P 1'
#
loop_
_entity.id
_entity.type
_entity.pdbx_description
1 polymer ?
#
loop_
_entity_poly.entity_id
_entity_poly.type
_entity_poly.pdbx_seq_one_letter_code
_entity_poly.pdbx_strand_id
1 'polypeptide(L)'
;MGLFGCTCRSADDGKLDRKPQNSPLHNQVQPTFIENVEKKETVVTNSNKYSDGFLVTLVDFTLLDDSEGVTISKNCKFFEKSTGFPQQPASFCLYSKFIPGVLNHFETLQHSRPKITTVVNFPLGLSNETLVYRETWMALENGADEIDVVWNFSAYNLGDVESALEPILSTIKAINRFKADKPIVLKVIMETAAITNIFKASNLILHFISKFDLKIDSFFLKTSTGKHSSGGATLDAAKEMLRAIYVFENLKRSPFKIGVKFSGGIRKREECIKYINLLEKDIYWCDKIHPTYLRIGASGLVDDILSKKVEDNQQEWTASVKHNGEACTLGYNHDSVWWKNQSDKVVVLPLNFVFAVTTTNNKNSSNEKLSSLDLSNLNVSNTKFFSIHYIYLTKGTTSKKPAYQVFNFETESEEITLEIIEVLRNKVNSGPGQATIKKILVLINPFGGKKEAVKIYNGIPAKMFSLAGIVTDVDLNIYQYDAIITVSGDGLFHEVVNGILLRDDWEKGRKIPLGMIAGGSASALNTNLETKFPAFAALSIIKGLSTPMDIFSYYSEEKIVYSHLNLTYALIADVDIESEKFRWMGMARTTIGALVRILRLREYKGTVYFKPVEGENIPLEARNTSKNKLNGDEEIKHLTPTVYPTHNGPRLESLLEDYRQFDGCLENYNFTSFQLSNLSWIAPDFMASPHVKFNSGTMDFIYSGSDLTKMSITNAFLDGTKAEYLKNPMFKHCLVKSLVLIPKGLVVSKNSDGSDNLDSTKGIFSLSGEAFKVAPVRLEIHPAVMKVLTPQHLNEDLWLQLFNNSKL
;
A
#
# COMPACT_ATOMS: atom_id res chain seq x y z
N MET A 1 17.34 -54.14 1.97
CA MET A 1 18.01 -55.29 1.31
C MET A 1 17.08 -55.76 0.22
N GLY A 2 17.23 -55.52 -1.07
CA GLY A 2 18.41 -55.28 -1.91
C GLY A 2 18.35 -56.33 -3.03
N LEU A 3 18.27 -55.92 -4.30
CA LEU A 3 18.82 -56.65 -5.47
C LEU A 3 18.53 -55.89 -6.79
N PHE A 4 19.58 -55.78 -7.58
CA PHE A 4 19.75 -55.13 -8.88
C PHE A 4 19.11 -55.90 -10.05
N GLY A 5 18.96 -55.23 -11.21
CA GLY A 5 18.85 -55.92 -12.51
C GLY A 5 18.62 -55.00 -13.72
N CYS A 6 19.71 -54.61 -14.40
CA CYS A 6 19.71 -54.08 -15.77
C CYS A 6 19.25 -55.12 -16.80
N THR A 7 18.66 -54.68 -17.92
CA THR A 7 19.03 -55.16 -19.28
C THR A 7 18.57 -54.18 -20.37
N CYS A 8 19.50 -53.81 -21.26
CA CYS A 8 19.25 -53.23 -22.59
C CYS A 8 19.00 -54.35 -23.63
N ARG A 9 18.19 -54.09 -24.66
CA ARG A 9 18.27 -54.72 -26.00
C ARG A 9 17.84 -53.73 -27.10
N SER A 10 18.70 -53.62 -28.11
CA SER A 10 18.51 -53.10 -29.48
C SER A 10 17.72 -54.14 -30.35
N ALA A 11 17.25 -53.96 -31.59
CA ALA A 11 17.37 -52.97 -32.66
C ALA A 11 16.20 -53.16 -33.69
N ASP A 12 16.15 -52.24 -34.66
CA ASP A 12 15.70 -52.37 -36.06
C ASP A 12 14.33 -51.85 -36.58
N ASP A 13 14.50 -50.85 -37.46
CA ASP A 13 13.90 -50.59 -38.79
C ASP A 13 12.46 -50.07 -38.99
N GLY A 14 12.40 -48.77 -39.31
CA GLY A 14 11.99 -48.33 -40.65
C GLY A 14 10.52 -47.93 -40.88
N LYS A 15 10.25 -46.62 -40.88
CA LYS A 15 9.76 -45.82 -42.03
C LYS A 15 9.14 -44.49 -41.60
N LEU A 16 9.58 -43.44 -42.29
CA LEU A 16 8.98 -42.11 -42.30
C LEU A 16 7.53 -42.16 -42.79
N ASP A 17 6.61 -41.57 -42.02
CA ASP A 17 5.43 -40.92 -42.59
C ASP A 17 5.00 -39.72 -41.75
N ARG A 18 5.04 -38.54 -42.37
CA ARG A 18 4.64 -37.26 -41.76
C ARG A 18 3.11 -37.18 -41.74
N LYS A 19 2.52 -37.17 -40.56
CA LYS A 19 1.18 -36.61 -40.30
C LYS A 19 1.22 -35.75 -39.03
N PRO A 20 0.53 -34.59 -38.99
CA PRO A 20 0.53 -33.73 -37.83
C PRO A 20 -0.23 -34.42 -36.68
N GLN A 21 0.50 -34.80 -35.63
CA GLN A 21 -0.14 -35.22 -34.38
C GLN A 21 -0.66 -33.98 -33.66
N ASN A 22 -1.98 -33.91 -33.51
CA ASN A 22 -2.68 -33.09 -32.54
C ASN A 22 -2.04 -33.29 -31.15
N SER A 23 -1.38 -32.26 -30.63
CA SER A 23 -0.97 -32.22 -29.22
C SER A 23 -2.19 -31.92 -28.34
N PRO A 24 -2.51 -32.74 -27.32
CA PRO A 24 -3.61 -32.50 -26.41
C PRO A 24 -3.15 -31.51 -25.33
N LEU A 25 -3.14 -30.21 -25.65
CA LEU A 25 -2.88 -29.14 -24.68
C LEU A 25 -4.09 -28.23 -24.45
N HIS A 26 -5.25 -28.59 -25.01
CA HIS A 26 -6.44 -27.72 -24.95
C HIS A 26 -7.42 -28.00 -23.81
N ASN A 27 -7.14 -28.95 -22.89
CA ASN A 27 -8.15 -29.45 -21.96
C ASN A 27 -7.69 -29.69 -20.51
N GLN A 28 -6.79 -28.88 -19.94
CA GLN A 28 -6.56 -28.89 -18.49
C GLN A 28 -6.26 -27.49 -17.91
N VAL A 29 -7.24 -26.60 -17.98
CA VAL A 29 -7.42 -25.56 -16.96
C VAL A 29 -8.80 -25.81 -16.37
N GLN A 30 -8.87 -26.33 -15.15
CA GLN A 30 -10.16 -26.50 -14.48
C GLN A 30 -10.80 -25.12 -14.24
N PRO A 31 -12.09 -24.92 -14.56
CA PRO A 31 -12.76 -23.63 -14.47
C PRO A 31 -13.21 -23.33 -13.03
N THR A 32 -12.29 -22.92 -12.16
CA THR A 32 -12.62 -22.57 -10.76
C THR A 32 -13.42 -21.27 -10.62
N PHE A 33 -13.43 -20.40 -11.63
CA PHE A 33 -14.21 -19.15 -11.62
C PHE A 33 -15.72 -19.39 -11.82
N ILE A 34 -16.12 -20.28 -12.74
CA ILE A 34 -17.52 -20.43 -13.17
C ILE A 34 -18.37 -21.13 -12.10
N GLU A 35 -17.86 -22.19 -11.49
CA GLU A 35 -18.62 -22.94 -10.48
C GLU A 35 -18.81 -22.16 -9.17
N ASN A 36 -17.88 -21.26 -8.81
CA ASN A 36 -17.97 -20.48 -7.58
C ASN A 36 -18.90 -19.25 -7.71
N VAL A 37 -19.10 -18.72 -8.93
CA VAL A 37 -20.00 -17.59 -9.19
C VAL A 37 -21.47 -18.04 -9.14
N GLU A 38 -21.78 -19.27 -9.58
CA GLU A 38 -23.15 -19.81 -9.62
C GLU A 38 -23.59 -20.47 -8.30
N LYS A 39 -22.67 -20.96 -7.46
CA LYS A 39 -23.01 -21.70 -6.21
C LYS A 39 -23.21 -20.85 -4.94
N LYS A 40 -23.12 -19.51 -5.01
CA LYS A 40 -23.34 -18.60 -3.86
C LYS A 40 -24.49 -17.63 -4.10
N GLU A 41 -25.71 -18.14 -4.18
CA GLU A 41 -26.93 -17.32 -4.06
C GLU A 41 -27.48 -17.36 -2.64
N THR A 42 -26.93 -16.49 -1.79
CA THR A 42 -27.58 -15.73 -0.70
C THR A 42 -26.48 -15.09 0.15
N VAL A 43 -25.78 -14.11 -0.41
CA VAL A 43 -24.94 -13.20 0.39
C VAL A 43 -25.83 -12.06 0.82
N VAL A 44 -26.12 -11.98 2.11
CA VAL A 44 -26.68 -10.78 2.74
C VAL A 44 -25.75 -9.61 2.39
N THR A 45 -26.22 -8.72 1.52
CA THR A 45 -25.47 -7.54 1.10
C THR A 45 -25.35 -6.61 2.29
N ASN A 46 -24.22 -6.64 2.99
CA ASN A 46 -23.92 -5.65 4.02
C ASN A 46 -23.54 -4.33 3.33
N SER A 47 -24.53 -3.48 3.05
CA SER A 47 -24.40 -2.20 2.34
C SER A 47 -23.44 -1.21 3.03
N ASN A 48 -23.01 -1.50 4.26
CA ASN A 48 -22.15 -0.64 5.08
C ASN A 48 -20.67 -1.07 5.09
N LYS A 49 -20.29 -2.12 4.32
CA LYS A 49 -18.90 -2.62 4.29
C LYS A 49 -17.88 -1.60 3.75
N TYR A 50 -18.29 -0.77 2.79
CA TYR A 50 -17.45 0.23 2.13
C TYR A 50 -17.91 1.63 2.50
N SER A 51 -17.02 2.50 2.98
CA SER A 51 -17.42 3.89 3.20
C SER A 51 -17.61 4.67 1.93
N ASP A 52 -18.40 5.73 2.03
CA ASP A 52 -18.53 6.75 1.00
C ASP A 52 -17.20 7.33 0.54
N GLY A 53 -16.30 7.66 1.48
CA GLY A 53 -14.96 8.17 1.14
C GLY A 53 -14.16 7.18 0.28
N PHE A 54 -14.18 5.89 0.63
CA PHE A 54 -13.53 4.86 -0.18
C PHE A 54 -14.19 4.72 -1.55
N LEU A 55 -15.53 4.67 -1.61
CA LEU A 55 -16.26 4.59 -2.87
C LEU A 55 -15.91 5.77 -3.79
N VAL A 56 -15.78 6.98 -3.24
CA VAL A 56 -15.35 8.17 -3.99
C VAL A 56 -13.97 7.97 -4.63
N THR A 57 -13.00 7.34 -3.94
CA THR A 57 -11.67 7.08 -4.54
C THR A 57 -11.70 6.18 -5.77
N LEU A 58 -12.74 5.34 -5.91
CA LEU A 58 -12.95 4.48 -7.07
C LEU A 58 -13.63 5.23 -8.23
N VAL A 59 -14.15 6.43 -8.02
CA VAL A 59 -14.97 7.12 -9.02
C VAL A 59 -14.14 7.95 -9.99
N ASP A 60 -14.22 7.61 -11.28
CA ASP A 60 -13.85 8.50 -12.39
C ASP A 60 -14.99 9.50 -12.58
N PHE A 61 -14.81 10.69 -12.03
CA PHE A 61 -15.87 11.69 -11.97
C PHE A 61 -16.14 12.28 -13.36
N THR A 62 -17.22 11.88 -14.00
CA THR A 62 -17.42 12.07 -15.45
C THR A 62 -18.35 13.24 -15.80
N LEU A 63 -17.80 14.27 -16.46
CA LEU A 63 -18.46 15.52 -16.84
C LEU A 63 -18.33 15.76 -18.36
N LEU A 64 -19.15 15.03 -19.12
CA LEU A 64 -19.21 15.10 -20.60
C LEU A 64 -20.56 15.67 -21.05
N ASP A 65 -20.73 16.98 -20.88
CA ASP A 65 -21.86 17.80 -21.33
C ASP A 65 -21.37 18.79 -22.40
N ASP A 66 -22.19 19.04 -23.42
CA ASP A 66 -21.80 19.78 -24.63
C ASP A 66 -22.02 21.31 -24.49
N SER A 67 -22.58 21.79 -23.37
CA SER A 67 -22.90 23.21 -23.14
C SER A 67 -21.72 24.03 -22.54
N GLU A 68 -21.04 24.84 -23.36
CA GLU A 68 -19.76 25.51 -23.00
C GLU A 68 -19.81 26.46 -21.78
N GLY A 69 -20.73 27.43 -21.74
CA GLY A 69 -20.74 28.50 -20.72
C GLY A 69 -21.13 28.07 -19.31
N VAL A 70 -21.82 26.93 -19.18
CA VAL A 70 -22.30 26.39 -17.90
C VAL A 70 -21.28 25.40 -17.32
N THR A 71 -20.43 24.82 -18.15
CA THR A 71 -19.57 23.68 -17.79
C THR A 71 -18.36 24.08 -16.94
N ILE A 72 -17.68 25.19 -17.18
CA ILE A 72 -16.54 25.60 -16.31
C ILE A 72 -17.03 25.94 -14.91
N SER A 73 -18.10 26.74 -14.78
CA SER A 73 -18.73 27.08 -13.49
C SER A 73 -19.28 25.84 -12.77
N LYS A 74 -19.91 24.90 -13.49
CA LYS A 74 -20.33 23.60 -12.90
C LYS A 74 -19.13 22.76 -12.46
N ASN A 75 -18.08 22.65 -13.28
CA ASN A 75 -16.88 21.89 -12.97
C ASN A 75 -16.16 22.46 -11.74
N CYS A 76 -16.03 23.79 -11.63
CA CYS A 76 -15.44 24.50 -10.50
C CYS A 76 -16.29 24.36 -9.22
N LYS A 77 -17.60 24.68 -9.27
CA LYS A 77 -18.51 24.54 -8.11
C LYS A 77 -18.68 23.09 -7.67
N PHE A 78 -18.59 22.15 -8.59
CA PHE A 78 -18.63 20.73 -8.28
C PHE A 78 -17.32 20.27 -7.63
N PHE A 79 -16.18 20.76 -8.13
CA PHE A 79 -14.90 20.51 -7.49
C PHE A 79 -14.89 21.01 -6.04
N GLU A 80 -15.39 22.22 -5.77
CA GLU A 80 -15.59 22.77 -4.42
C GLU A 80 -16.47 21.88 -3.51
N LYS A 81 -17.41 21.12 -4.07
CA LYS A 81 -18.18 20.11 -3.29
C LYS A 81 -17.35 18.86 -3.00
N SER A 82 -16.51 18.44 -3.94
CA SER A 82 -15.65 17.27 -3.80
C SER A 82 -14.45 17.49 -2.86
N THR A 83 -14.01 18.74 -2.65
CA THR A 83 -12.99 19.09 -1.63
C THR A 83 -13.50 18.95 -0.20
N GLY A 84 -14.81 18.76 0.01
CA GLY A 84 -15.40 18.42 1.31
C GLY A 84 -15.16 16.98 1.78
N PHE A 85 -14.37 16.19 1.04
CA PHE A 85 -13.91 14.86 1.46
C PHE A 85 -12.43 14.87 1.84
N PRO A 86 -12.00 14.04 2.81
CA PRO A 86 -10.58 13.79 3.06
C PRO A 86 -9.87 13.06 1.90
N GLN A 87 -10.61 12.48 0.93
CA GLN A 87 -10.08 11.72 -0.20
C GLN A 87 -10.73 12.17 -1.51
N GLN A 88 -9.92 12.35 -2.57
CA GLN A 88 -10.39 12.82 -3.88
C GLN A 88 -10.90 11.68 -4.78
N PRO A 89 -11.75 11.97 -5.78
CA PRO A 89 -12.06 11.03 -6.85
C PRO A 89 -10.83 10.48 -7.56
N ALA A 90 -11.00 9.33 -8.21
CA ALA A 90 -9.98 8.67 -9.03
C ALA A 90 -9.29 9.61 -10.02
N SER A 91 -10.13 10.33 -10.75
CA SER A 91 -9.81 11.26 -11.81
C SER A 91 -11.07 12.07 -12.15
N PHE A 92 -10.87 13.21 -12.82
CA PHE A 92 -11.95 14.02 -13.37
C PHE A 92 -11.97 13.83 -14.89
N CYS A 93 -13.02 13.23 -15.41
CA CYS A 93 -13.18 12.94 -16.83
C CYS A 93 -13.95 14.07 -17.53
N LEU A 94 -13.27 14.84 -18.37
CA LEU A 94 -13.81 16.03 -19.06
C LEU A 94 -13.30 16.13 -20.51
N TYR A 95 -13.99 16.91 -21.35
CA TYR A 95 -13.54 17.14 -22.74
C TYR A 95 -12.22 17.91 -22.78
N SER A 96 -11.32 17.51 -23.69
CA SER A 96 -9.94 18.06 -23.82
C SER A 96 -9.87 19.59 -23.79
N LYS A 97 -10.81 20.28 -24.45
CA LYS A 97 -10.87 21.76 -24.50
C LYS A 97 -11.00 22.44 -23.13
N PHE A 98 -11.48 21.73 -22.10
CA PHE A 98 -11.69 22.30 -20.77
C PHE A 98 -10.53 22.04 -19.80
N ILE A 99 -9.57 21.16 -20.16
CA ILE A 99 -8.47 20.79 -19.25
C ILE A 99 -7.65 22.02 -18.82
N PRO A 100 -7.18 22.92 -19.72
CA PRO A 100 -6.34 24.03 -19.30
C PRO A 100 -7.03 24.97 -18.31
N GLY A 101 -8.33 25.24 -18.52
CA GLY A 101 -9.13 26.09 -17.63
C GLY A 101 -9.31 25.49 -16.24
N VAL A 102 -9.53 24.16 -16.17
CA VAL A 102 -9.63 23.45 -14.89
C VAL A 102 -8.28 23.45 -14.17
N LEU A 103 -7.18 23.14 -14.84
CA LEU A 103 -5.84 23.14 -14.22
C LEU A 103 -5.48 24.53 -13.67
N ASN A 104 -5.70 25.58 -14.46
CA ASN A 104 -5.45 26.97 -14.04
C ASN A 104 -6.29 27.35 -12.81
N HIS A 105 -7.55 26.91 -12.74
CA HIS A 105 -8.40 27.19 -11.58
C HIS A 105 -7.84 26.57 -10.28
N PHE A 106 -7.33 25.34 -10.33
CA PHE A 106 -6.73 24.69 -9.17
C PHE A 106 -5.45 25.39 -8.72
N GLU A 107 -4.64 25.83 -9.67
CA GLU A 107 -3.45 26.61 -9.40
C GLU A 107 -3.80 27.92 -8.69
N THR A 108 -4.84 28.63 -9.14
CA THR A 108 -5.31 29.86 -8.48
C THR A 108 -5.82 29.64 -7.05
N LEU A 109 -6.38 28.46 -6.75
CA LEU A 109 -6.86 28.09 -5.42
C LEU A 109 -5.77 27.48 -4.53
N GLN A 110 -4.53 27.35 -5.02
CA GLN A 110 -3.42 26.68 -4.31
C GLN A 110 -3.75 25.24 -3.87
N HIS A 111 -4.61 24.55 -4.63
CA HIS A 111 -4.92 23.14 -4.40
C HIS A 111 -3.97 22.22 -5.18
N SER A 112 -3.84 20.97 -4.72
CA SER A 112 -3.09 19.94 -5.44
C SER A 112 -3.70 19.67 -6.83
N ARG A 113 -2.87 19.57 -7.87
CA ARG A 113 -3.31 19.25 -9.23
C ARG A 113 -4.13 17.93 -9.25
N PRO A 114 -5.36 17.93 -9.80
CA PRO A 114 -6.18 16.73 -9.89
C PRO A 114 -5.66 15.82 -11.02
N LYS A 115 -6.00 14.52 -10.95
CA LYS A 115 -5.83 13.63 -12.11
C LYS A 115 -6.92 13.89 -13.13
N ILE A 116 -6.55 14.10 -14.39
CA ILE A 116 -7.48 14.41 -15.47
C ILE A 116 -7.57 13.25 -16.46
N THR A 117 -8.80 12.78 -16.70
CA THR A 117 -9.12 11.87 -17.80
C THR A 117 -9.79 12.65 -18.92
N THR A 118 -9.57 12.27 -20.17
CA THR A 118 -10.34 12.79 -21.30
C THR A 118 -10.71 11.69 -22.28
N VAL A 119 -11.75 11.95 -23.06
CA VAL A 119 -12.28 11.00 -24.04
C VAL A 119 -11.75 11.30 -25.44
N VAL A 120 -11.49 10.24 -26.21
CA VAL A 120 -11.02 10.29 -27.60
C VAL A 120 -11.87 9.36 -28.45
N ASN A 121 -12.11 9.73 -29.72
CA ASN A 121 -13.00 8.99 -30.64
C ASN A 121 -14.44 8.86 -30.10
N PHE A 122 -14.85 9.79 -29.24
CA PHE A 122 -16.08 9.69 -28.45
C PHE A 122 -17.26 10.44 -29.10
N PRO A 123 -18.51 9.94 -29.00
CA PRO A 123 -18.91 8.70 -28.33
C PRO A 123 -18.98 7.47 -29.25
N LEU A 124 -18.93 7.65 -30.57
CA LEU A 124 -19.31 6.59 -31.52
C LEU A 124 -18.17 5.67 -31.96
N GLY A 125 -16.91 6.05 -31.76
CA GLY A 125 -15.78 5.22 -32.17
C GLY A 125 -15.50 5.22 -33.68
N LEU A 126 -16.03 6.17 -34.45
CA LEU A 126 -16.06 6.14 -35.92
C LEU A 126 -15.01 7.04 -36.62
N SER A 127 -14.15 7.73 -35.87
CA SER A 127 -13.10 8.58 -36.45
C SER A 127 -11.97 7.73 -37.06
N ASN A 128 -11.31 8.26 -38.09
CA ASN A 128 -10.13 7.63 -38.71
C ASN A 128 -8.86 7.78 -37.87
N GLU A 129 -7.82 7.00 -38.17
CA GLU A 129 -6.52 7.02 -37.48
C GLU A 129 -5.96 8.43 -37.27
N THR A 130 -5.99 9.28 -38.30
CA THR A 130 -5.39 10.63 -38.23
C THR A 130 -6.08 11.51 -37.19
N LEU A 131 -7.42 11.47 -37.16
CA LEU A 131 -8.20 12.23 -36.19
C LEU A 131 -8.00 11.71 -34.77
N VAL A 132 -8.04 10.39 -34.57
CA VAL A 132 -7.83 9.78 -33.25
C VAL A 132 -6.44 10.09 -32.70
N TYR A 133 -5.40 10.02 -33.54
CA TYR A 133 -4.04 10.41 -33.16
C TYR A 133 -3.98 11.88 -32.73
N ARG A 134 -4.57 12.79 -33.52
CA ARG A 134 -4.54 14.23 -33.23
C ARG A 134 -5.34 14.60 -31.98
N GLU A 135 -6.52 14.01 -31.79
CA GLU A 135 -7.31 14.17 -30.57
C GLU A 135 -6.54 13.71 -29.33
N THR A 136 -5.89 12.54 -29.41
CA THR A 136 -5.04 12.02 -28.33
C THR A 136 -3.87 12.96 -28.05
N TRP A 137 -3.19 13.43 -29.10
CA TRP A 137 -2.06 14.35 -28.96
C TRP A 137 -2.47 15.66 -28.28
N MET A 138 -3.56 16.28 -28.74
CA MET A 138 -4.10 17.52 -28.16
C MET A 138 -4.55 17.33 -26.72
N ALA A 139 -5.15 16.18 -26.39
CA ALA A 139 -5.50 15.82 -25.02
C ALA A 139 -4.28 15.80 -24.09
N LEU A 140 -3.18 15.18 -24.53
CA LEU A 140 -1.94 15.10 -23.77
C LEU A 140 -1.26 16.47 -23.64
N GLU A 141 -1.21 17.27 -24.71
CA GLU A 141 -0.70 18.65 -24.67
C GLU A 141 -1.48 19.54 -23.71
N ASN A 142 -2.80 19.36 -23.64
CA ASN A 142 -3.66 20.09 -22.71
C ASN A 142 -3.50 19.62 -21.25
N GLY A 143 -2.72 18.55 -20.98
CA GLY A 143 -2.38 18.09 -19.64
C GLY A 143 -3.22 16.92 -19.12
N ALA A 144 -3.83 16.11 -20.00
CA ALA A 144 -4.49 14.87 -19.59
C ALA A 144 -3.51 13.85 -19.01
N ASP A 145 -3.87 13.22 -17.90
CA ASP A 145 -3.12 12.10 -17.29
C ASP A 145 -3.61 10.75 -17.81
N GLU A 146 -4.87 10.69 -18.26
CA GLU A 146 -5.55 9.46 -18.65
C GLU A 146 -6.38 9.65 -19.93
N ILE A 147 -6.37 8.66 -20.81
CA ILE A 147 -7.12 8.66 -22.08
C ILE A 147 -8.16 7.55 -22.08
N ASP A 148 -9.43 7.91 -22.28
CA ASP A 148 -10.55 6.99 -22.50
C ASP A 148 -10.89 6.97 -24.01
N VAL A 149 -10.32 6.01 -24.77
CA VAL A 149 -10.58 5.88 -26.22
C VAL A 149 -11.75 4.94 -26.50
N VAL A 150 -12.68 5.36 -27.37
CA VAL A 150 -13.71 4.46 -27.90
C VAL A 150 -13.14 3.67 -29.07
N TRP A 151 -13.15 2.34 -28.97
CA TRP A 151 -12.81 1.48 -30.10
C TRP A 151 -13.96 1.44 -31.13
N ASN A 152 -13.71 0.97 -32.34
CA ASN A 152 -14.77 0.88 -33.35
C ASN A 152 -15.60 -0.39 -33.14
N PHE A 153 -16.54 -0.33 -32.19
CA PHE A 153 -17.42 -1.44 -31.83
C PHE A 153 -18.35 -1.87 -32.98
N SER A 154 -18.69 -0.95 -33.88
CA SER A 154 -19.50 -1.26 -35.07
C SER A 154 -18.73 -2.16 -36.04
N ALA A 155 -17.45 -1.87 -36.29
CA ALA A 155 -16.58 -2.73 -37.10
C ALA A 155 -16.40 -4.12 -36.48
N TYR A 156 -16.23 -4.20 -35.15
CA TYR A 156 -16.16 -5.49 -34.45
C TYR A 156 -17.41 -6.36 -34.67
N ASN A 157 -18.60 -5.77 -34.60
CA ASN A 157 -19.86 -6.49 -34.85
C ASN A 157 -19.99 -6.97 -36.30
N LEU A 158 -19.38 -6.27 -37.25
CA LEU A 158 -19.31 -6.68 -38.66
C LEU A 158 -18.20 -7.70 -38.94
N GLY A 159 -17.40 -8.07 -37.93
CA GLY A 159 -16.27 -9.00 -38.06
C GLY A 159 -14.99 -8.36 -38.59
N ASP A 160 -14.97 -7.04 -38.80
CA ASP A 160 -13.79 -6.28 -39.20
C ASP A 160 -12.95 -5.92 -37.96
N VAL A 161 -12.07 -6.86 -37.60
CA VAL A 161 -11.19 -6.76 -36.43
C VAL A 161 -10.12 -5.68 -36.59
N GLU A 162 -9.67 -5.42 -37.82
CA GLU A 162 -8.61 -4.45 -38.08
C GLU A 162 -9.11 -3.03 -37.82
N SER A 163 -10.23 -2.66 -38.45
CA SER A 163 -10.89 -1.37 -38.23
C SER A 163 -11.36 -1.20 -36.78
N ALA A 164 -11.75 -2.28 -36.11
CA ALA A 164 -12.11 -2.26 -34.68
C ALA A 164 -10.96 -1.80 -33.77
N LEU A 165 -9.73 -2.22 -34.08
CA LEU A 165 -8.53 -1.97 -33.27
C LEU A 165 -7.76 -0.70 -33.67
N GLU A 166 -8.00 -0.15 -34.87
CA GLU A 166 -7.33 1.03 -35.41
C GLU A 166 -7.34 2.25 -34.48
N PRO A 167 -8.45 2.61 -33.79
CA PRO A 167 -8.44 3.73 -32.84
C PRO A 167 -7.51 3.49 -31.64
N ILE A 168 -7.43 2.26 -31.16
CA ILE A 168 -6.56 1.87 -30.05
C ILE A 168 -5.09 2.02 -30.49
N LEU A 169 -4.77 1.53 -31.69
CA LEU A 169 -3.43 1.66 -32.28
C LEU A 169 -3.02 3.13 -32.43
N SER A 170 -3.91 3.96 -32.94
CA SER A 170 -3.68 5.40 -33.15
C SER A 170 -3.40 6.13 -31.84
N THR A 171 -4.15 5.78 -30.79
CA THR A 171 -3.98 6.31 -29.43
C THR A 171 -2.62 5.88 -28.85
N ILE A 172 -2.25 4.60 -28.99
CA ILE A 172 -0.96 4.07 -28.56
C ILE A 172 0.21 4.79 -29.26
N LYS A 173 0.10 5.01 -30.58
CA LYS A 173 1.11 5.74 -31.35
C LYS A 173 1.30 7.16 -30.83
N ALA A 174 0.22 7.86 -30.49
CA ALA A 174 0.29 9.21 -29.93
C ALA A 174 0.95 9.21 -28.53
N ILE A 175 0.50 8.34 -27.63
CA ILE A 175 1.05 8.20 -26.26
C ILE A 175 2.55 7.90 -26.30
N ASN A 176 2.99 6.92 -27.09
CA ASN A 176 4.40 6.51 -27.12
C ASN A 176 5.34 7.60 -27.67
N ARG A 177 4.84 8.44 -28.58
CA ARG A 177 5.58 9.57 -29.16
C ARG A 177 5.57 10.81 -28.27
N PHE A 178 4.54 10.98 -27.45
CA PHE A 178 4.45 12.09 -26.52
C PHE A 178 5.50 11.94 -25.41
N LYS A 179 6.25 13.00 -25.12
CA LYS A 179 7.24 13.02 -24.04
C LYS A 179 6.54 13.48 -22.76
N ALA A 180 5.90 12.54 -22.06
CA ALA A 180 5.34 12.79 -20.75
C ALA A 180 6.39 12.56 -19.65
N ASP A 181 6.35 13.37 -18.60
CA ASP A 181 7.17 13.18 -17.39
C ASP A 181 6.66 12.02 -16.51
N LYS A 182 5.49 11.45 -16.86
CA LYS A 182 4.81 10.37 -16.12
C LYS A 182 4.15 9.40 -17.10
N PRO A 183 4.00 8.11 -16.75
CA PRO A 183 3.22 7.17 -17.56
C PRO A 183 1.74 7.59 -17.68
N ILE A 184 1.16 7.38 -18.85
CA ILE A 184 -0.26 7.68 -19.13
C ILE A 184 -1.14 6.49 -18.75
N VAL A 185 -2.37 6.71 -18.26
CA VAL A 185 -3.36 5.63 -18.10
C VAL A 185 -4.22 5.53 -19.35
N LEU A 186 -4.32 4.35 -19.96
CA LEU A 186 -5.16 4.12 -21.13
C LEU A 186 -6.39 3.28 -20.75
N LYS A 187 -7.59 3.74 -21.15
CA LYS A 187 -8.82 2.97 -21.02
C LYS A 187 -9.48 2.82 -22.39
N VAL A 188 -9.91 1.60 -22.71
CA VAL A 188 -10.65 1.31 -23.94
C VAL A 188 -12.12 1.15 -23.61
N ILE A 189 -12.95 2.03 -24.17
CA ILE A 189 -14.41 1.95 -24.08
C ILE A 189 -14.90 0.91 -25.09
N MET A 190 -15.44 -0.20 -24.59
CA MET A 190 -15.89 -1.32 -25.40
C MET A 190 -17.31 -1.15 -25.97
N GLU A 191 -18.12 -0.31 -25.34
CA GLU A 191 -19.56 -0.19 -25.59
C GLU A 191 -20.28 -1.55 -25.47
N THR A 192 -20.15 -2.16 -24.28
CA THR A 192 -20.58 -3.53 -23.97
C THR A 192 -22.04 -3.83 -24.28
N ALA A 193 -22.92 -2.82 -24.19
CA ALA A 193 -24.34 -2.97 -24.50
C ALA A 193 -24.61 -3.08 -26.01
N ALA A 194 -23.66 -2.69 -26.85
CA ALA A 194 -23.78 -2.68 -28.30
C ALA A 194 -22.97 -3.79 -28.98
N ILE A 195 -22.21 -4.61 -28.26
CA ILE A 195 -21.38 -5.68 -28.84
C ILE A 195 -21.89 -7.07 -28.50
N THR A 196 -21.77 -8.00 -29.44
CA THR A 196 -22.38 -9.34 -29.35
C THR A 196 -21.63 -10.33 -28.46
N ASN A 197 -20.30 -10.25 -28.38
CA ASN A 197 -19.48 -11.16 -27.57
C ASN A 197 -18.41 -10.41 -26.80
N ILE A 198 -18.72 -10.12 -25.53
CA ILE A 198 -17.91 -9.29 -24.62
C ILE A 198 -16.61 -9.99 -24.23
N PHE A 199 -16.64 -11.29 -23.92
CA PHE A 199 -15.43 -12.05 -23.57
C PHE A 199 -14.43 -12.12 -24.72
N LYS A 200 -14.91 -12.39 -25.94
CA LYS A 200 -14.06 -12.42 -27.15
C LYS A 200 -13.49 -11.04 -27.46
N ALA A 201 -14.31 -9.98 -27.37
CA ALA A 201 -13.87 -8.60 -27.55
C ALA A 201 -12.80 -8.20 -26.53
N SER A 202 -13.02 -8.52 -25.26
CA SER A 202 -12.09 -8.23 -24.16
C SER A 202 -10.75 -8.92 -24.41
N ASN A 203 -10.76 -10.22 -24.72
CA ASN A 203 -9.55 -10.98 -25.03
C ASN A 203 -8.82 -10.42 -26.26
N LEU A 204 -9.55 -10.05 -27.31
CA LEU A 204 -8.97 -9.47 -28.51
C LEU A 204 -8.19 -8.19 -28.18
N ILE A 205 -8.80 -7.28 -27.43
CA ILE A 205 -8.17 -6.02 -27.00
C ILE A 205 -6.95 -6.30 -26.12
N LEU A 206 -7.08 -7.16 -25.10
CA LEU A 206 -6.00 -7.51 -24.18
C LEU A 206 -4.80 -8.13 -24.90
N HIS A 207 -5.04 -9.05 -25.85
CA HIS A 207 -3.98 -9.63 -26.66
C HIS A 207 -3.36 -8.62 -27.62
N PHE A 208 -4.16 -7.73 -28.21
CA PHE A 208 -3.65 -6.70 -29.11
C PHE A 208 -2.72 -5.74 -28.37
N ILE A 209 -3.16 -5.20 -27.24
CA ILE A 209 -2.39 -4.22 -26.49
C ILE A 209 -1.10 -4.79 -25.91
N SER A 210 -1.10 -6.08 -25.53
CA SER A 210 0.10 -6.79 -25.03
C SER A 210 1.25 -6.92 -26.04
N LYS A 211 1.02 -6.63 -27.33
CA LYS A 211 2.05 -6.68 -28.37
C LYS A 211 2.92 -5.41 -28.42
N PHE A 212 2.53 -4.37 -27.69
CA PHE A 212 3.19 -3.09 -27.73
C PHE A 212 4.00 -2.85 -26.45
N ASP A 213 5.17 -2.24 -26.62
CA ASP A 213 5.92 -1.65 -25.51
C ASP A 213 5.31 -0.28 -25.22
N LEU A 214 4.53 -0.20 -24.14
CA LEU A 214 3.65 0.93 -23.85
C LEU A 214 4.20 1.76 -22.70
N LYS A 215 4.28 3.08 -22.90
CA LYS A 215 4.57 4.03 -21.82
C LYS A 215 3.32 4.30 -20.95
N ILE A 216 2.69 3.25 -20.46
CA ILE A 216 1.50 3.31 -19.61
C ILE A 216 1.71 2.59 -18.28
N ASP A 217 1.23 3.16 -17.17
CA ASP A 217 1.27 2.51 -15.85
C ASP A 217 0.09 1.53 -15.66
N SER A 218 -1.06 1.82 -16.30
CA SER A 218 -2.25 0.98 -16.18
C SER A 218 -3.10 1.02 -17.44
N PHE A 219 -3.70 -0.12 -17.75
CA PHE A 219 -4.66 -0.31 -18.84
C PHE A 219 -6.03 -0.72 -18.27
N PHE A 220 -7.11 -0.12 -18.75
CA PHE A 220 -8.46 -0.50 -18.34
C PHE A 220 -9.34 -0.92 -19.51
N LEU A 221 -10.13 -1.96 -19.31
CA LEU A 221 -11.33 -2.18 -20.10
C LEU A 221 -12.49 -1.41 -19.48
N LYS A 222 -13.16 -0.57 -20.26
CA LYS A 222 -14.31 0.23 -19.83
C LYS A 222 -15.58 -0.25 -20.52
N THR A 223 -16.68 -0.41 -19.76
CA THR A 223 -17.94 -0.96 -20.30
C THR A 223 -18.55 -0.08 -21.38
N SER A 224 -18.93 1.17 -21.08
CA SER A 224 -19.71 2.01 -22.00
C SER A 224 -19.35 3.48 -21.96
N THR A 225 -19.77 4.22 -22.99
CA THR A 225 -19.74 5.69 -23.02
C THR A 225 -20.80 6.33 -22.13
N GLY A 226 -21.88 5.61 -21.82
CA GLY A 226 -23.08 6.17 -21.19
C GLY A 226 -23.91 7.07 -22.11
N LYS A 227 -23.59 7.12 -23.42
CA LYS A 227 -24.32 7.91 -24.44
C LYS A 227 -25.05 7.03 -25.45
N HIS A 228 -24.72 5.74 -25.53
CA HIS A 228 -25.34 4.81 -26.48
C HIS A 228 -26.76 4.41 -26.03
N SER A 229 -27.68 4.29 -26.99
CA SER A 229 -29.10 4.00 -26.72
C SER A 229 -29.35 2.57 -26.22
N SER A 230 -28.49 1.62 -26.60
CA SER A 230 -28.59 0.20 -26.20
C SER A 230 -28.37 -0.08 -24.71
N GLY A 231 -27.87 0.89 -23.93
CA GLY A 231 -27.68 0.75 -22.48
C GLY A 231 -26.26 1.10 -22.00
N GLY A 232 -25.96 0.73 -20.76
CA GLY A 232 -24.71 1.04 -20.07
C GLY A 232 -24.02 -0.19 -19.48
N ALA A 233 -23.43 -0.04 -18.28
CA ALA A 233 -22.87 -1.17 -17.55
C ALA A 233 -23.98 -2.13 -17.09
N THR A 234 -23.73 -3.43 -17.25
CA THR A 234 -24.55 -4.50 -16.67
C THR A 234 -23.65 -5.47 -15.90
N LEU A 235 -24.21 -6.18 -14.91
CA LEU A 235 -23.44 -7.15 -14.14
C LEU A 235 -22.94 -8.32 -15.02
N ASP A 236 -23.69 -8.71 -16.05
CA ASP A 236 -23.28 -9.79 -16.95
C ASP A 236 -22.15 -9.35 -17.88
N ALA A 237 -22.19 -8.12 -18.40
CA ALA A 237 -21.06 -7.54 -19.12
C ALA A 237 -19.81 -7.48 -18.23
N ALA A 238 -19.99 -7.04 -16.97
CA ALA A 238 -18.91 -6.98 -16.00
C ALA A 238 -18.29 -8.38 -15.72
N LYS A 239 -19.12 -9.42 -15.54
CA LYS A 239 -18.66 -10.81 -15.37
C LYS A 239 -17.77 -11.26 -16.52
N GLU A 240 -18.21 -11.04 -17.77
CA GLU A 240 -17.46 -11.49 -18.94
C GLU A 240 -16.14 -10.73 -19.13
N MET A 241 -16.11 -9.43 -18.83
CA MET A 241 -14.87 -8.65 -18.83
C MET A 241 -13.90 -9.12 -17.76
N LEU A 242 -14.36 -9.30 -16.51
CA LEU A 242 -13.55 -9.82 -15.41
C LEU A 242 -13.00 -11.20 -15.75
N ARG A 243 -13.84 -12.09 -16.30
CA ARG A 243 -13.42 -13.41 -16.75
C ARG A 243 -12.32 -13.34 -17.81
N ALA A 244 -12.44 -12.44 -18.79
CA ALA A 244 -11.42 -12.27 -19.82
C ALA A 244 -10.08 -11.79 -19.25
N ILE A 245 -10.11 -10.81 -18.34
CA ILE A 245 -8.91 -10.32 -17.65
C ILE A 245 -8.27 -11.44 -16.84
N TYR A 246 -9.06 -12.17 -16.04
CA TYR A 246 -8.57 -13.30 -15.24
C TYR A 246 -7.89 -14.36 -16.10
N VAL A 247 -8.52 -14.76 -17.22
CA VAL A 247 -7.94 -15.75 -18.13
C VAL A 247 -6.66 -15.22 -18.77
N PHE A 248 -6.65 -13.96 -19.19
CA PHE A 248 -5.48 -13.34 -19.81
C PHE A 248 -4.29 -13.27 -18.84
N GLU A 249 -4.49 -12.76 -17.63
CA GLU A 249 -3.42 -12.62 -16.62
C GLU A 249 -2.87 -13.97 -16.14
N ASN A 250 -3.69 -15.03 -16.10
CA ASN A 250 -3.22 -16.38 -15.77
C ASN A 250 -2.45 -17.06 -16.90
N LEU A 251 -2.72 -16.72 -18.16
CA LEU A 251 -2.05 -17.31 -19.32
C LEU A 251 -0.80 -16.52 -19.74
N LYS A 252 -0.74 -15.23 -19.43
CA LYS A 252 0.36 -14.33 -19.81
C LYS A 252 0.57 -13.28 -18.73
N ARG A 253 1.84 -13.07 -18.33
CA ARG A 253 2.22 -11.88 -17.56
C ARG A 253 2.09 -10.64 -18.46
N SER A 254 1.27 -9.69 -18.02
CA SER A 254 1.16 -8.36 -18.64
C SER A 254 2.26 -7.45 -18.09
N PRO A 255 2.94 -6.64 -18.94
CA PRO A 255 3.94 -5.68 -18.47
C PRO A 255 3.32 -4.46 -17.76
N PHE A 256 2.00 -4.26 -17.89
CA PHE A 256 1.24 -3.18 -17.24
C PHE A 256 0.09 -3.76 -16.41
N LYS A 257 -0.37 -2.98 -15.42
CA LYS A 257 -1.52 -3.33 -14.57
C LYS A 257 -2.81 -3.31 -15.39
N ILE A 258 -3.64 -4.34 -15.28
CA ILE A 258 -4.91 -4.43 -16.01
C ILE A 258 -6.08 -4.24 -15.04
N GLY A 259 -6.90 -3.22 -15.32
CA GLY A 259 -8.09 -2.89 -14.54
C GLY A 259 -9.38 -2.95 -15.35
N VAL A 260 -10.48 -2.72 -14.64
CA VAL A 260 -11.82 -2.60 -15.20
C VAL A 260 -12.48 -1.30 -14.75
N LYS A 261 -13.23 -0.67 -15.66
CA LYS A 261 -14.04 0.51 -15.38
C LYS A 261 -15.50 0.25 -15.73
N PHE A 262 -16.37 0.22 -14.73
CA PHE A 262 -17.81 0.10 -14.96
C PHE A 262 -18.41 1.50 -15.13
N SER A 263 -19.06 1.75 -16.26
CA SER A 263 -19.63 3.05 -16.63
C SER A 263 -20.94 2.88 -17.40
N GLY A 264 -21.82 3.88 -17.26
CA GLY A 264 -23.12 3.95 -17.91
C GLY A 264 -24.24 3.46 -17.00
N GLY A 265 -24.98 4.38 -16.39
CA GLY A 265 -26.19 4.10 -15.61
C GLY A 265 -25.98 3.86 -14.10
N ILE A 266 -24.75 3.74 -13.61
CA ILE A 266 -24.47 3.58 -12.17
C ILE A 266 -24.62 4.93 -11.48
N ARG A 267 -25.70 5.14 -10.73
CA ARG A 267 -25.99 6.45 -10.09
C ARG A 267 -26.19 6.38 -8.60
N LYS A 268 -26.43 5.20 -8.05
CA LYS A 268 -26.71 5.01 -6.62
C LYS A 268 -25.63 4.19 -5.93
N ARG A 269 -25.40 4.47 -4.66
CA ARG A 269 -24.47 3.71 -3.81
C ARG A 269 -24.74 2.21 -3.86
N GLU A 270 -26.00 1.79 -3.79
CA GLU A 270 -26.37 0.38 -3.79
C GLU A 270 -26.03 -0.31 -5.12
N GLU A 271 -26.11 0.41 -6.24
CA GLU A 271 -25.73 -0.11 -7.55
C GLU A 271 -24.21 -0.28 -7.65
N CYS A 272 -23.44 0.70 -7.17
CA CYS A 272 -21.98 0.63 -7.10
C CYS A 272 -21.53 -0.61 -6.31
N ILE A 273 -22.13 -0.84 -5.14
CA ILE A 273 -21.82 -1.98 -4.27
C ILE A 273 -22.08 -3.32 -4.98
N LYS A 274 -23.08 -3.42 -5.86
CA LYS A 274 -23.31 -4.67 -6.63
C LYS A 274 -22.12 -5.03 -7.51
N TYR A 275 -21.48 -4.05 -8.15
CA TYR A 275 -20.28 -4.29 -8.95
C TYR A 275 -19.08 -4.65 -8.09
N ILE A 276 -18.91 -4.00 -6.93
CA ILE A 276 -17.82 -4.35 -6.01
C ILE A 276 -18.00 -5.77 -5.47
N ASN A 277 -19.22 -6.12 -5.05
CA ASN A 277 -19.54 -7.47 -4.57
C ASN A 277 -19.30 -8.54 -5.63
N LEU A 278 -19.42 -8.21 -6.93
CA LEU A 278 -19.09 -9.14 -8.00
C LEU A 278 -17.60 -9.52 -7.96
N LEU A 279 -16.72 -8.56 -7.71
CA LEU A 279 -15.28 -8.80 -7.54
C LEU A 279 -15.00 -9.58 -6.25
N GLU A 280 -15.65 -9.23 -5.14
CA GLU A 280 -15.43 -9.90 -3.84
C GLU A 280 -15.72 -11.40 -3.83
N LYS A 281 -16.55 -11.90 -4.75
CA LYS A 281 -16.90 -13.32 -4.81
C LYS A 281 -15.68 -14.21 -5.07
N ASP A 282 -14.60 -13.66 -5.60
CA ASP A 282 -13.37 -14.37 -5.91
C ASP A 282 -12.15 -13.68 -5.28
N ILE A 283 -11.35 -14.49 -4.57
CA ILE A 283 -10.14 -14.09 -3.87
C ILE A 283 -9.14 -13.36 -4.77
N TYR A 284 -9.10 -13.69 -6.06
CA TYR A 284 -8.22 -13.06 -7.05
C TYR A 284 -8.44 -11.56 -7.16
N TRP A 285 -9.68 -11.12 -6.97
CA TRP A 285 -10.09 -9.73 -7.17
C TRP A 285 -10.10 -8.92 -5.87
N CYS A 286 -10.05 -9.55 -4.70
CA CYS A 286 -10.13 -8.85 -3.41
C CYS A 286 -9.08 -7.73 -3.27
N ASP A 287 -7.82 -8.03 -3.62
CA ASP A 287 -6.72 -7.06 -3.54
C ASP A 287 -6.71 -6.09 -4.74
N LYS A 288 -7.57 -6.32 -5.74
CA LYS A 288 -7.80 -5.45 -6.91
C LYS A 288 -9.01 -4.52 -6.72
N ILE A 289 -9.64 -4.49 -5.55
CA ILE A 289 -10.63 -3.47 -5.20
C ILE A 289 -9.88 -2.22 -4.75
N HIS A 290 -9.22 -1.57 -5.72
CA HIS A 290 -8.36 -0.42 -5.52
C HIS A 290 -8.46 0.48 -6.75
N PRO A 291 -8.35 1.82 -6.61
CA PRO A 291 -8.22 2.79 -7.70
C PRO A 291 -7.46 2.32 -8.95
N THR A 292 -6.33 1.64 -8.75
CA THR A 292 -5.46 1.17 -9.84
C THR A 292 -6.07 0.07 -10.72
N TYR A 293 -7.04 -0.69 -10.22
CA TYR A 293 -7.61 -1.85 -10.92
C TYR A 293 -9.14 -1.77 -11.09
N LEU A 294 -9.83 -0.99 -10.27
CA LEU A 294 -11.27 -0.83 -10.32
C LEU A 294 -11.65 0.65 -10.35
N ARG A 295 -12.41 1.03 -11.39
CA ARG A 295 -13.01 2.38 -11.51
C ARG A 295 -14.51 2.31 -11.72
N ILE A 296 -15.22 3.31 -11.24
CA ILE A 296 -16.66 3.51 -11.46
C ILE A 296 -16.85 4.86 -12.16
N GLY A 297 -17.37 4.86 -13.38
CA GLY A 297 -17.69 6.08 -14.10
C GLY A 297 -19.10 6.55 -13.80
N ALA A 298 -19.23 7.57 -12.94
CA ALA A 298 -20.51 8.07 -12.50
C ALA A 298 -20.43 9.52 -11.99
N SER A 299 -21.17 10.44 -12.61
CA SER A 299 -21.39 11.79 -12.07
C SER A 299 -22.43 11.79 -10.95
N GLY A 300 -23.58 11.15 -11.18
CA GLY A 300 -24.68 11.11 -10.20
C GLY A 300 -24.38 10.30 -8.93
N LEU A 301 -23.40 9.40 -8.95
CA LEU A 301 -23.04 8.60 -7.77
C LEU A 301 -22.41 9.44 -6.67
N VAL A 302 -21.54 10.39 -7.01
CA VAL A 302 -20.98 11.29 -5.99
C VAL A 302 -22.07 12.21 -5.46
N ASP A 303 -23.01 12.64 -6.30
CA ASP A 303 -24.18 13.40 -5.84
C ASP A 303 -25.08 12.58 -4.90
N ASP A 304 -25.35 11.29 -5.16
CA ASP A 304 -26.11 10.40 -4.24
C ASP A 304 -25.38 10.19 -2.92
N ILE A 305 -24.06 10.00 -2.98
CA ILE A 305 -23.20 9.90 -1.80
C ILE A 305 -23.19 11.23 -1.02
N LEU A 306 -23.14 12.36 -1.71
CA LEU A 306 -23.13 13.71 -1.12
C LEU A 306 -24.52 14.11 -0.58
N SER A 307 -25.59 13.78 -1.27
CA SER A 307 -26.96 14.08 -0.86
C SER A 307 -27.33 13.27 0.37
N LYS A 308 -26.88 12.00 0.45
CA LYS A 308 -26.94 11.23 1.69
C LYS A 308 -26.09 11.84 2.79
N LYS A 309 -24.96 12.48 2.48
CA LYS A 309 -24.19 13.27 3.45
C LYS A 309 -24.91 14.56 3.89
N VAL A 310 -25.73 15.18 3.04
CA VAL A 310 -26.54 16.35 3.39
C VAL A 310 -27.80 15.94 4.15
N GLU A 311 -28.41 14.80 3.82
CA GLU A 311 -29.50 14.19 4.57
C GLU A 311 -29.02 13.55 5.89
N ASP A 312 -27.81 12.97 5.97
CA ASP A 312 -27.14 12.53 7.21
C ASP A 312 -26.58 13.72 8.01
N ASN A 313 -26.18 14.82 7.36
CA ASN A 313 -25.95 16.10 8.04
C ASN A 313 -27.27 16.79 8.45
N GLN A 314 -28.43 16.26 8.05
CA GLN A 314 -29.75 16.66 8.56
C GLN A 314 -30.39 15.62 9.48
N GLN A 315 -29.87 14.39 9.56
CA GLN A 315 -30.01 13.53 10.73
C GLN A 315 -28.82 13.77 11.66
N GLU A 316 -28.73 15.00 12.18
CA GLU A 316 -28.08 15.18 13.48
C GLU A 316 -28.86 14.32 14.47
N TRP A 317 -28.36 13.11 14.72
CA TRP A 317 -28.79 12.39 15.90
C TRP A 317 -28.42 13.28 17.08
N THR A 318 -29.43 13.62 17.87
CA THR A 318 -29.27 14.41 19.08
C THR A 318 -29.99 13.75 20.22
N ALA A 319 -29.45 13.92 21.42
CA ALA A 319 -30.06 13.48 22.65
C ALA A 319 -29.92 14.59 23.71
N SER A 320 -30.98 14.74 24.52
CA SER A 320 -30.93 15.59 25.71
C SER A 320 -30.22 14.87 26.84
N VAL A 321 -29.12 15.44 27.32
CA VAL A 321 -28.30 14.90 28.41
C VAL A 321 -27.90 16.02 29.36
N LYS A 322 -27.35 15.70 30.52
CA LYS A 322 -26.69 16.69 31.39
C LYS A 322 -25.19 16.45 31.43
N HIS A 323 -24.41 17.52 31.37
CA HIS A 323 -22.96 17.49 31.53
C HIS A 323 -22.57 18.38 32.71
N ASN A 324 -21.92 17.81 33.73
CA ASN A 324 -21.60 18.49 35.00
C ASN A 324 -22.83 19.17 35.65
N GLY A 325 -24.01 18.55 35.55
CA GLY A 325 -25.27 19.05 36.11
C GLY A 325 -26.02 20.06 35.24
N GLU A 326 -25.42 20.58 34.17
CA GLU A 326 -26.07 21.48 33.22
C GLU A 326 -26.74 20.70 32.09
N ALA A 327 -27.96 21.07 31.70
CA ALA A 327 -28.62 20.47 30.54
C ALA A 327 -27.89 20.87 29.24
N CYS A 328 -27.71 19.89 28.36
CA CYS A 328 -27.04 20.07 27.07
C CYS A 328 -27.62 19.14 26.01
N THR A 329 -27.44 19.53 24.75
CA THR A 329 -27.76 18.69 23.60
C THR A 329 -26.49 18.02 23.13
N LEU A 330 -26.42 16.70 23.20
CA LEU A 330 -25.35 15.88 22.64
C LEU A 330 -25.76 15.44 21.24
N GLY A 331 -24.85 15.50 20.28
CA GLY A 331 -25.06 14.97 18.94
C GLY A 331 -23.79 14.42 18.32
N TYR A 332 -23.94 13.79 17.17
CA TYR A 332 -22.79 13.44 16.33
C TYR A 332 -23.13 13.72 14.87
N ASN A 333 -22.09 13.89 14.07
CA ASN A 333 -22.18 14.00 12.61
C ASN A 333 -21.19 13.02 11.95
N HIS A 334 -20.86 13.23 10.67
CA HIS A 334 -19.96 12.33 9.95
C HIS A 334 -18.57 12.20 10.60
N ASP A 335 -18.00 13.26 11.17
CA ASP A 335 -16.60 13.33 11.59
C ASP A 335 -16.37 13.70 13.06
N SER A 336 -17.42 14.01 13.81
CA SER A 336 -17.32 14.47 15.19
C SER A 336 -18.50 14.06 16.08
N VAL A 337 -18.23 13.98 17.38
CA VAL A 337 -19.21 14.00 18.45
C VAL A 337 -19.15 15.39 19.07
N TRP A 338 -20.29 16.02 19.33
CA TRP A 338 -20.34 17.37 19.85
C TRP A 338 -21.46 17.52 20.87
N TRP A 339 -21.33 18.49 21.77
CA TRP A 339 -22.45 18.90 22.62
C TRP A 339 -22.50 20.41 22.79
N LYS A 340 -23.71 20.90 23.04
CA LYS A 340 -24.02 22.33 23.20
C LYS A 340 -24.70 22.57 24.54
N ASN A 341 -24.13 23.45 25.37
CA ASN A 341 -24.73 23.83 26.65
C ASN A 341 -25.76 24.97 26.48
N GLN A 342 -26.49 25.31 27.55
CA GLN A 342 -27.49 26.39 27.55
C GLN A 342 -26.91 27.79 27.25
N SER A 343 -25.60 27.98 27.39
CA SER A 343 -24.89 29.23 27.05
C SER A 343 -24.42 29.29 25.59
N ASP A 344 -24.94 28.41 24.73
CA ASP A 344 -24.57 28.29 23.31
C ASP A 344 -23.10 27.92 23.03
N LYS A 345 -22.36 27.48 24.06
CA LYS A 345 -20.99 27.00 23.90
C LYS A 345 -21.00 25.56 23.38
N VAL A 346 -20.37 25.35 22.24
CA VAL A 346 -20.24 24.04 21.60
C VAL A 346 -18.86 23.45 21.88
N VAL A 347 -18.82 22.18 22.29
CA VAL A 347 -17.59 21.38 22.33
C VAL A 347 -17.67 20.34 21.23
N VAL A 348 -16.60 20.22 20.44
CA VAL A 348 -16.53 19.30 19.30
C VAL A 348 -15.32 18.37 19.49
N LEU A 349 -15.56 17.07 19.41
CA LEU A 349 -14.57 16.01 19.49
C LEU A 349 -14.50 15.29 18.15
N PRO A 350 -13.37 15.32 17.43
CA PRO A 350 -13.22 14.55 16.20
C PRO A 350 -13.32 13.04 16.51
N LEU A 351 -14.14 12.32 15.74
CA LEU A 351 -14.43 10.90 15.96
C LEU A 351 -13.19 10.02 15.92
N ASN A 352 -12.16 10.40 15.16
CA ASN A 352 -10.91 9.64 15.02
C ASN A 352 -10.12 9.53 16.34
N PHE A 353 -10.43 10.41 17.29
CA PHE A 353 -9.74 10.56 18.56
C PHE A 353 -10.60 10.13 19.77
N VAL A 354 -11.90 9.91 19.55
CA VAL A 354 -12.79 9.21 20.49
C VAL A 354 -12.54 7.73 20.34
N PHE A 355 -12.22 7.00 21.41
CA PHE A 355 -11.86 5.57 21.32
C PHE A 355 -12.79 4.63 22.09
N ALA A 356 -13.62 5.17 22.99
CA ALA A 356 -14.57 4.36 23.73
C ALA A 356 -15.72 5.21 24.27
N VAL A 357 -16.84 4.54 24.51
CA VAL A 357 -17.98 5.07 25.28
C VAL A 357 -18.37 3.99 26.28
N THR A 358 -18.48 4.32 27.57
CA THR A 358 -18.75 3.36 28.64
C THR A 358 -19.83 3.86 29.60
N THR A 359 -20.49 2.97 30.34
CA THR A 359 -21.30 3.38 31.50
C THR A 359 -20.41 3.66 32.70
N THR A 360 -20.84 4.57 33.58
CA THR A 360 -20.09 4.98 34.78
C THR A 360 -21.01 5.24 35.96
N ASN A 361 -20.45 5.34 37.17
CA ASN A 361 -21.15 5.88 38.36
C ASN A 361 -20.71 7.32 38.69
N ASN A 362 -19.72 7.85 37.97
CA ASN A 362 -19.14 9.17 38.27
C ASN A 362 -19.91 10.31 37.60
N LYS A 363 -20.30 11.30 38.41
CA LYS A 363 -21.01 12.50 37.95
C LYS A 363 -20.11 13.56 37.31
N ASN A 364 -18.87 13.70 37.77
CA ASN A 364 -18.01 14.82 37.40
C ASN A 364 -16.99 14.40 36.35
N SER A 365 -16.82 15.21 35.31
CA SER A 365 -15.76 15.02 34.31
C SER A 365 -14.37 15.33 34.91
N SER A 366 -13.34 14.63 34.47
CA SER A 366 -12.00 14.75 35.07
C SER A 366 -10.88 14.68 34.04
N ASN A 367 -9.84 15.50 34.22
CA ASN A 367 -8.56 15.32 33.51
C ASN A 367 -7.68 14.34 34.29
N GLU A 368 -8.10 13.08 34.37
CA GLU A 368 -7.33 12.04 35.02
C GLU A 368 -6.19 11.53 34.15
N LYS A 369 -5.14 10.98 34.75
CA LYS A 369 -4.14 10.22 33.98
C LYS A 369 -4.76 8.87 33.62
N LEU A 370 -4.79 8.53 32.33
CA LEU A 370 -5.26 7.23 31.86
C LEU A 370 -4.59 6.05 32.61
N SER A 371 -3.31 6.20 32.96
CA SER A 371 -2.56 5.20 33.72
C SER A 371 -3.08 4.99 35.15
N SER A 372 -3.75 5.97 35.76
CA SER A 372 -4.34 5.86 37.10
C SER A 372 -5.85 5.57 37.08
N LEU A 373 -6.45 5.44 35.89
CA LEU A 373 -7.89 5.15 35.77
C LEU A 373 -8.22 3.80 36.42
N ASP A 374 -9.19 3.80 37.31
CA ASP A 374 -9.75 2.60 37.93
C ASP A 374 -10.88 2.03 37.06
N LEU A 375 -10.70 0.81 36.56
CA LEU A 375 -11.63 0.16 35.64
C LEU A 375 -12.84 -0.45 36.37
N SER A 376 -12.82 -0.60 37.71
CA SER A 376 -13.94 -1.20 38.45
C SER A 376 -15.20 -0.34 38.48
N ASN A 377 -15.08 0.96 38.18
CA ASN A 377 -16.20 1.91 38.15
C ASN A 377 -16.83 2.07 36.76
N LEU A 378 -16.52 1.18 35.82
CA LEU A 378 -16.90 1.27 34.40
C LEU A 378 -17.66 0.02 33.95
N ASN A 379 -18.50 0.17 32.93
CA ASN A 379 -19.45 -0.87 32.48
C ASN A 379 -20.38 -1.33 33.61
N VAL A 380 -20.75 -0.40 34.50
CA VAL A 380 -21.69 -0.62 35.59
C VAL A 380 -23.10 -0.78 35.03
N SER A 381 -23.83 -1.77 35.53
CA SER A 381 -25.27 -1.96 35.29
C SER A 381 -26.11 -1.04 36.18
N ASN A 382 -27.32 -0.67 35.75
CA ASN A 382 -28.26 0.14 36.53
C ASN A 382 -27.81 1.58 36.78
N THR A 383 -27.22 2.23 35.76
CA THR A 383 -26.76 3.62 35.85
C THR A 383 -27.36 4.52 34.77
N LYS A 384 -27.56 5.79 35.12
CA LYS A 384 -27.97 6.87 34.22
C LYS A 384 -26.79 7.68 33.68
N PHE A 385 -25.56 7.25 33.98
CA PHE A 385 -24.35 7.99 33.60
C PHE A 385 -23.52 7.21 32.60
N PHE A 386 -22.97 7.94 31.63
CA PHE A 386 -22.02 7.41 30.65
C PHE A 386 -20.86 8.36 30.42
N SER A 387 -19.78 7.82 29.88
CA SER A 387 -18.51 8.49 29.66
C SER A 387 -18.10 8.38 28.20
N ILE A 388 -17.68 9.50 27.60
CA ILE A 388 -16.99 9.52 26.30
C ILE A 388 -15.48 9.65 26.57
N HIS A 389 -14.71 8.68 26.08
CA HIS A 389 -13.26 8.61 26.27
C HIS A 389 -12.52 9.11 25.03
N TYR A 390 -11.64 10.10 25.25
CA TYR A 390 -11.04 10.88 24.19
C TYR A 390 -9.53 11.05 24.39
N ILE A 391 -8.78 11.01 23.28
CA ILE A 391 -7.34 11.31 23.25
C ILE A 391 -7.10 12.52 22.36
N TYR A 392 -6.43 13.56 22.85
CA TYR A 392 -6.09 14.72 22.01
C TYR A 392 -4.60 14.97 21.88
N LEU A 393 -4.27 15.62 20.75
CA LEU A 393 -2.92 16.06 20.42
C LEU A 393 -2.56 17.30 21.25
N THR A 394 -1.55 17.18 22.11
CA THR A 394 -1.03 18.32 22.87
C THR A 394 -0.36 19.31 21.92
N LYS A 395 -0.92 20.53 21.80
CA LYS A 395 -0.52 21.55 20.79
C LYS A 395 -0.69 21.12 19.33
N GLY A 396 -1.58 20.16 19.06
CA GLY A 396 -1.92 19.76 17.69
C GLY A 396 -0.86 18.91 16.95
N THR A 397 0.15 18.36 17.64
CA THR A 397 1.20 17.55 17.00
C THR A 397 1.26 16.11 17.53
N THR A 398 1.59 15.16 16.64
CA THR A 398 1.84 13.73 16.98
C THR A 398 3.19 13.52 17.65
N SER A 399 4.08 14.52 17.56
CA SER A 399 5.41 14.52 18.19
C SER A 399 5.38 14.73 19.71
N LYS A 400 4.23 15.09 20.29
CA LYS A 400 4.07 15.31 21.73
C LYS A 400 3.16 14.26 22.34
N LYS A 401 3.37 14.03 23.63
CA LYS A 401 2.60 13.03 24.37
C LYS A 401 1.10 13.35 24.27
N PRO A 402 0.26 12.39 23.87
CA PRO A 402 -1.19 12.56 23.89
C PRO A 402 -1.69 12.79 25.31
N ALA A 403 -2.73 13.60 25.42
CA ALA A 403 -3.48 13.77 26.65
C ALA A 403 -4.80 12.99 26.55
N TYR A 404 -5.19 12.40 27.68
CA TYR A 404 -6.45 11.70 27.84
C TYR A 404 -7.45 12.62 28.53
N GLN A 405 -8.69 12.59 28.05
CA GLN A 405 -9.80 13.32 28.64
C GLN A 405 -11.04 12.44 28.64
N VAL A 406 -11.83 12.54 29.72
CA VAL A 406 -13.12 11.87 29.84
C VAL A 406 -14.21 12.90 30.07
N PHE A 407 -15.31 12.75 29.35
CA PHE A 407 -16.49 13.58 29.48
C PHE A 407 -17.65 12.73 29.99
N ASN A 408 -18.20 13.11 31.14
CA ASN A 408 -19.29 12.38 31.78
C ASN A 408 -20.63 13.06 31.50
N PHE A 409 -21.63 12.24 31.23
CA PHE A 409 -22.98 12.67 30.87
C PHE A 409 -24.01 11.89 31.68
N GLU A 410 -25.14 12.53 31.97
CA GLU A 410 -26.29 11.97 32.68
C GLU A 410 -27.53 11.98 31.78
N THR A 411 -28.30 10.89 31.78
CA THR A 411 -29.58 10.75 31.07
C THR A 411 -30.75 10.66 32.05
N GLU A 412 -31.98 10.68 31.52
CA GLU A 412 -33.18 10.58 32.36
C GLU A 412 -33.40 9.18 32.94
N SER A 413 -33.06 8.14 32.18
CA SER A 413 -33.18 6.72 32.56
C SER A 413 -32.00 5.89 32.07
N GLU A 414 -31.86 4.68 32.61
CA GLU A 414 -30.86 3.71 32.17
C GLU A 414 -31.10 3.26 30.73
N GLU A 415 -32.36 3.05 30.33
CA GLU A 415 -32.68 2.62 28.97
C GLU A 415 -32.15 3.61 27.94
N ILE A 416 -32.33 4.92 28.19
CA ILE A 416 -31.80 5.99 27.34
C ILE A 416 -30.27 6.00 27.36
N THR A 417 -29.63 5.77 28.51
CA THR A 417 -28.16 5.65 28.57
C THR A 417 -27.66 4.54 27.63
N LEU A 418 -28.28 3.36 27.67
CA LEU A 418 -27.88 2.24 26.84
C LEU A 418 -28.10 2.50 25.36
N GLU A 419 -29.22 3.12 24.98
CA GLU A 419 -29.52 3.51 23.60
C GLU A 419 -28.47 4.50 23.05
N ILE A 420 -28.18 5.57 23.81
CA ILE A 420 -27.14 6.56 23.44
C ILE A 420 -25.77 5.89 23.29
N ILE A 421 -25.39 5.03 24.23
CA ILE A 421 -24.11 4.32 24.18
C ILE A 421 -24.02 3.44 22.94
N GLU A 422 -25.08 2.68 22.63
CA GLU A 422 -25.10 1.80 21.46
C GLU A 422 -24.91 2.61 20.17
N VAL A 423 -25.64 3.71 20.02
CA VAL A 423 -25.54 4.61 18.87
C VAL A 423 -24.12 5.18 18.74
N LEU A 424 -23.57 5.75 19.82
CA LEU A 424 -22.24 6.35 19.81
C LEU A 424 -21.14 5.30 19.61
N ARG A 425 -21.25 4.11 20.21
CA ARG A 425 -20.28 3.02 20.00
C ARG A 425 -20.27 2.55 18.55
N ASN A 426 -21.45 2.38 17.96
CA ASN A 426 -21.57 2.05 16.54
C ASN A 426 -20.84 3.11 15.72
N LYS A 427 -21.06 4.40 15.99
CA LYS A 427 -20.40 5.49 15.26
C LYS A 427 -18.88 5.55 15.47
N VAL A 428 -18.41 5.42 16.72
CA VAL A 428 -16.99 5.50 17.10
C VAL A 428 -16.17 4.36 16.49
N ASN A 429 -16.79 3.19 16.33
CA ASN A 429 -16.17 1.97 15.79
C ASN A 429 -16.49 1.74 14.30
N SER A 430 -17.27 2.61 13.68
CA SER A 430 -17.61 2.55 12.25
C SER A 430 -16.93 3.69 11.50
N GLY A 431 -16.04 3.36 10.58
CA GLY A 431 -15.42 4.35 9.72
C GLY A 431 -14.92 3.77 8.40
N PRO A 432 -14.66 4.64 7.41
CA PRO A 432 -13.99 4.28 6.16
C PRO A 432 -12.77 3.37 6.31
N GLY A 433 -12.85 2.16 5.75
CA GLY A 433 -11.73 1.22 5.71
C GLY A 433 -11.33 0.66 7.08
N GLN A 434 -12.18 0.83 8.11
CA GLN A 434 -11.96 0.32 9.46
C GLN A 434 -12.49 -1.11 9.58
N ALA A 435 -11.62 -2.05 9.93
CA ALA A 435 -12.05 -3.36 10.37
C ALA A 435 -12.62 -3.26 11.80
N THR A 436 -13.71 -3.98 12.08
CA THR A 436 -14.21 -4.08 13.45
C THR A 436 -13.27 -4.98 14.27
N ILE A 437 -12.54 -4.38 15.21
CA ILE A 437 -11.65 -5.11 16.12
C ILE A 437 -12.39 -5.42 17.42
N LYS A 438 -12.58 -6.71 17.73
CA LYS A 438 -13.22 -7.17 18.98
C LYS A 438 -12.33 -8.10 19.78
N LYS A 439 -11.52 -8.94 19.12
CA LYS A 439 -10.61 -9.89 19.77
C LYS A 439 -9.22 -9.79 19.15
N ILE A 440 -8.20 -9.55 19.98
CA ILE A 440 -6.81 -9.42 19.52
C ILE A 440 -5.87 -10.38 20.27
N LEU A 441 -4.89 -10.90 19.54
CA LEU A 441 -3.75 -11.61 20.11
C LEU A 441 -2.68 -10.60 20.49
N VAL A 442 -2.22 -10.61 21.74
CA VAL A 442 -1.16 -9.69 22.21
C VAL A 442 0.09 -10.48 22.56
N LEU A 443 1.16 -10.27 21.78
CA LEU A 443 2.47 -10.86 21.99
C LEU A 443 3.38 -9.82 22.63
N ILE A 444 3.78 -10.05 23.89
CA ILE A 444 4.62 -9.12 24.65
C ILE A 444 5.98 -9.75 24.87
N ASN A 445 7.06 -9.05 24.50
CA ASN A 445 8.41 -9.45 24.88
C ASN A 445 8.78 -8.79 26.22
N PRO A 446 8.76 -9.50 27.36
CA PRO A 446 9.05 -8.91 28.67
C PRO A 446 10.52 -8.50 28.83
N PHE A 447 11.41 -9.02 27.97
CA PHE A 447 12.86 -8.75 28.01
C PHE A 447 13.30 -7.69 26.99
N GLY A 448 12.38 -7.12 26.21
CA GLY A 448 12.67 -6.08 25.23
C GLY A 448 13.18 -4.78 25.87
N GLY A 449 14.21 -4.17 25.28
CA GLY A 449 14.73 -2.85 25.67
C GLY A 449 15.05 -2.71 27.17
N LYS A 450 14.36 -1.77 27.84
CA LYS A 450 14.49 -1.50 29.29
C LYS A 450 13.69 -2.45 30.19
N LYS A 451 13.13 -3.54 29.64
CA LYS A 451 12.22 -4.48 30.33
C LYS A 451 10.92 -3.82 30.82
N GLU A 452 10.50 -2.76 30.15
CA GLU A 452 9.29 -2.00 30.50
C GLU A 452 8.06 -2.40 29.67
N ALA A 453 8.18 -3.31 28.68
CA ALA A 453 7.10 -3.63 27.73
C ALA A 453 5.79 -4.03 28.42
N VAL A 454 5.85 -4.93 29.40
CA VAL A 454 4.68 -5.38 30.19
C VAL A 454 4.03 -4.21 30.92
N LYS A 455 4.84 -3.35 31.55
CA LYS A 455 4.35 -2.16 32.28
C LYS A 455 3.77 -1.12 31.33
N ILE A 456 4.37 -0.91 30.16
CA ILE A 456 3.86 -0.01 29.13
C ILE A 456 2.49 -0.48 28.67
N TYR A 457 2.36 -1.76 28.32
CA TYR A 457 1.10 -2.37 27.88
C TYR A 457 0.01 -2.27 28.96
N ASN A 458 0.30 -2.72 30.19
CA ASN A 458 -0.66 -2.68 31.30
C ASN A 458 -1.03 -1.25 31.71
N GLY A 459 -0.15 -0.29 31.47
CA GLY A 459 -0.36 1.10 31.85
C GLY A 459 -1.40 1.84 31.01
N ILE A 460 -1.30 1.76 29.68
CA ILE A 460 -2.14 2.54 28.75
C ILE A 460 -2.89 1.65 27.76
N PRO A 461 -2.23 0.87 26.88
CA PRO A 461 -2.92 0.09 25.84
C PRO A 461 -3.98 -0.87 26.39
N ALA A 462 -3.65 -1.68 27.41
CA ALA A 462 -4.58 -2.64 27.98
C ALA A 462 -5.86 -1.96 28.51
N LYS A 463 -5.72 -0.78 29.14
CA LYS A 463 -6.85 0.00 29.62
C LYS A 463 -7.69 0.53 28.45
N MET A 464 -7.06 1.04 27.40
CA MET A 464 -7.79 1.52 26.23
C MET A 464 -8.55 0.39 25.52
N PHE A 465 -7.94 -0.79 25.37
CA PHE A 465 -8.60 -1.96 24.80
C PHE A 465 -9.79 -2.40 25.64
N SER A 466 -9.62 -2.46 26.97
CA SER A 466 -10.72 -2.76 27.88
C SER A 466 -11.88 -1.76 27.78
N LEU A 467 -11.58 -0.46 27.69
CA LEU A 467 -12.59 0.59 27.52
C LEU A 467 -13.32 0.48 26.18
N ALA A 468 -12.59 0.14 25.11
CA ALA A 468 -13.15 -0.07 23.78
C ALA A 468 -13.93 -1.39 23.64
N GLY A 469 -13.96 -2.24 24.68
CA GLY A 469 -14.61 -3.55 24.64
C GLY A 469 -13.84 -4.60 23.83
N ILE A 470 -12.53 -4.40 23.65
CA ILE A 470 -11.65 -5.33 22.94
C ILE A 470 -11.12 -6.38 23.90
N VAL A 471 -11.35 -7.64 23.58
CA VAL A 471 -10.84 -8.80 24.31
C VAL A 471 -9.39 -9.06 23.89
N THR A 472 -8.49 -9.13 24.86
CA THR A 472 -7.06 -9.42 24.63
C THR A 472 -6.72 -10.81 25.11
N ASP A 473 -5.96 -11.57 24.33
CA ASP A 473 -5.62 -12.96 24.59
C ASP A 473 -4.15 -13.25 24.21
N VAL A 474 -3.65 -14.43 24.58
CA VAL A 474 -2.27 -14.89 24.36
C VAL A 474 -2.18 -16.27 23.69
N ASP A 475 -3.30 -16.90 23.32
CA ASP A 475 -3.33 -18.18 22.59
C ASP A 475 -2.84 -18.02 21.13
N LEU A 476 -2.00 -18.96 20.68
CA LEU A 476 -1.32 -18.92 19.37
C LEU A 476 -2.17 -19.44 18.20
N ASN A 477 -3.43 -19.81 18.41
CA ASN A 477 -4.35 -20.05 17.30
C ASN A 477 -4.75 -18.72 16.63
N ILE A 478 -3.94 -18.23 15.70
CA ILE A 478 -4.05 -16.87 15.14
C ILE A 478 -5.38 -16.57 14.43
N TYR A 479 -6.11 -17.57 13.95
CA TYR A 479 -7.32 -17.36 13.13
C TYR A 479 -8.58 -17.01 13.93
N GLN A 480 -8.52 -17.04 15.26
CA GLN A 480 -9.63 -16.60 16.12
C GLN A 480 -9.61 -15.11 16.44
N TYR A 481 -8.61 -14.38 15.94
CA TYR A 481 -8.36 -12.98 16.24
C TYR A 481 -8.56 -12.09 15.03
N ASP A 482 -9.03 -10.87 15.30
CA ASP A 482 -9.21 -9.83 14.29
C ASP A 482 -7.87 -9.16 13.93
N ALA A 483 -6.88 -9.21 14.83
CA ALA A 483 -5.54 -8.68 14.64
C ALA A 483 -4.51 -9.32 15.60
N ILE A 484 -3.23 -9.25 15.22
CA ILE A 484 -2.09 -9.64 16.06
C ILE A 484 -1.29 -8.40 16.43
N ILE A 485 -1.15 -8.16 17.73
CA ILE A 485 -0.49 -6.98 18.28
C ILE A 485 0.81 -7.40 18.95
N THR A 486 1.91 -6.80 18.52
CA THR A 486 3.22 -6.97 19.16
C THR A 486 3.51 -5.83 20.12
N VAL A 487 4.09 -6.14 21.28
CA VAL A 487 4.52 -5.17 22.28
C VAL A 487 6.02 -5.37 22.54
N SER A 488 6.85 -4.70 21.73
CA SER A 488 8.32 -4.83 21.75
C SER A 488 8.95 -3.74 20.86
N GLY A 489 10.16 -3.97 20.35
CA GLY A 489 10.68 -3.29 19.15
C GLY A 489 10.49 -4.11 17.89
N ASP A 490 11.13 -3.66 16.80
CA ASP A 490 10.99 -4.20 15.44
C ASP A 490 11.31 -5.71 15.31
N GLY A 491 12.17 -6.26 16.19
CA GLY A 491 12.52 -7.69 16.18
C GLY A 491 11.35 -8.64 16.44
N LEU A 492 10.47 -8.37 17.42
CA LEU A 492 9.30 -9.24 17.65
C LEU A 492 8.31 -9.15 16.47
N PHE A 493 8.18 -7.96 15.88
CA PHE A 493 7.37 -7.79 14.67
C PHE A 493 7.96 -8.59 13.50
N HIS A 494 9.29 -8.56 13.34
CA HIS A 494 10.02 -9.38 12.37
C HIS A 494 9.80 -10.89 12.58
N GLU A 495 9.87 -11.37 13.82
CA GLU A 495 9.57 -12.77 14.16
C GLU A 495 8.13 -13.16 13.79
N VAL A 496 7.14 -12.30 14.06
CA VAL A 496 5.73 -12.55 13.71
C VAL A 496 5.53 -12.59 12.20
N VAL A 497 6.13 -11.65 11.45
CA VAL A 497 6.08 -11.66 9.98
C VAL A 497 6.63 -12.97 9.43
N ASN A 498 7.80 -13.41 9.90
CA ASN A 498 8.38 -14.69 9.50
C ASN A 498 7.51 -15.87 9.94
N GLY A 499 7.01 -15.86 11.17
CA GLY A 499 6.12 -16.90 11.70
C GLY A 499 4.82 -17.04 10.91
N ILE A 500 4.35 -15.99 10.23
CA ILE A 500 3.20 -16.04 9.32
C ILE A 500 3.63 -16.49 7.93
N LEU A 501 4.65 -15.85 7.35
CA LEU A 501 5.05 -16.07 5.96
C LEU A 501 5.74 -17.41 5.72
N LEU A 502 6.28 -18.03 6.78
CA LEU A 502 6.93 -19.35 6.72
C LEU A 502 5.96 -20.54 6.80
N ARG A 503 4.66 -20.29 6.96
CA ARG A 503 3.64 -21.34 7.11
C ARG A 503 3.14 -21.87 5.77
N ASP A 504 2.61 -23.08 5.79
CA ASP A 504 1.92 -23.65 4.63
C ASP A 504 0.67 -22.87 4.22
N ASP A 505 -0.04 -22.29 5.20
CA ASP A 505 -1.26 -21.51 5.03
C ASP A 505 -1.02 -19.98 5.12
N TRP A 506 0.20 -19.52 4.79
CA TRP A 506 0.59 -18.12 4.90
C TRP A 506 -0.37 -17.16 4.16
N GLU A 507 -0.94 -17.55 3.01
CA GLU A 507 -1.93 -16.75 2.24
C GLU A 507 -3.16 -16.38 3.08
N LYS A 508 -3.54 -17.26 4.01
CA LYS A 508 -4.60 -16.99 4.98
C LYS A 508 -4.05 -16.15 6.14
N GLY A 509 -2.86 -16.46 6.62
CA GLY A 509 -2.20 -15.76 7.73
C GLY A 509 -1.92 -14.27 7.44
N ARG A 510 -1.40 -13.94 6.25
CA ARG A 510 -1.04 -12.58 5.82
C ARG A 510 -2.23 -11.60 5.81
N LYS A 511 -3.46 -12.11 5.79
CA LYS A 511 -4.67 -11.31 5.79
C LYS A 511 -5.01 -10.74 7.17
N ILE A 512 -4.44 -11.32 8.23
CA ILE A 512 -4.62 -10.84 9.60
C ILE A 512 -3.80 -9.55 9.76
N PRO A 513 -4.44 -8.40 10.07
CA PRO A 513 -3.75 -7.16 10.33
C PRO A 513 -2.78 -7.28 11.51
N LEU A 514 -1.57 -6.74 11.34
CA LEU A 514 -0.57 -6.63 12.39
C LEU A 514 -0.55 -5.22 12.98
N GLY A 515 -0.48 -5.11 14.30
CA GLY A 515 -0.23 -3.85 14.98
C GLY A 515 1.02 -3.93 15.86
N MET A 516 1.63 -2.78 16.13
CA MET A 516 2.78 -2.71 17.02
C MET A 516 2.66 -1.58 18.03
N ILE A 517 2.94 -1.91 19.28
CA ILE A 517 3.10 -0.99 20.39
C ILE A 517 4.56 -1.03 20.83
N ALA A 518 5.23 0.12 20.84
CA ALA A 518 6.61 0.20 21.30
C ALA A 518 6.75 -0.25 22.77
N GLY A 519 7.47 -1.35 23.01
CA GLY A 519 7.72 -1.95 24.32
C GLY A 519 8.91 -1.37 25.08
N GLY A 520 9.50 -0.26 24.63
CA GLY A 520 10.69 0.32 25.26
C GLY A 520 11.34 1.43 24.44
N SER A 521 12.68 1.41 24.36
CA SER A 521 13.45 2.35 23.53
C SER A 521 12.96 2.28 22.09
N ALA A 522 12.49 3.42 21.58
CA ALA A 522 12.50 3.84 20.18
C ALA A 522 12.42 2.71 19.12
N SER A 523 11.26 2.56 18.46
CA SER A 523 11.07 1.62 17.34
C SER A 523 10.89 2.31 15.98
N ALA A 524 11.54 1.76 14.96
CA ALA A 524 11.53 2.27 13.60
C ALA A 524 10.14 2.20 12.96
N LEU A 525 9.48 1.04 13.00
CA LEU A 525 8.14 0.87 12.44
C LEU A 525 7.10 1.76 13.16
N ASN A 526 7.14 1.92 14.49
CA ASN A 526 6.25 2.89 15.16
C ASN A 526 6.52 4.34 14.73
N THR A 527 7.74 4.66 14.29
CA THR A 527 8.05 5.99 13.74
C THR A 527 7.47 6.15 12.34
N ASN A 528 7.60 5.15 11.48
CA ASN A 528 6.93 5.12 10.17
C ASN A 528 5.40 5.17 10.30
N LEU A 529 4.84 4.62 11.38
CA LEU A 529 3.40 4.65 11.64
C LEU A 529 2.93 5.91 12.38
N GLU A 530 3.79 6.87 12.72
CA GLU A 530 3.48 8.02 13.59
C GLU A 530 2.87 7.63 14.97
N THR A 531 3.13 6.42 15.44
CA THR A 531 2.57 5.85 16.67
C THR A 531 3.63 5.70 17.78
N LYS A 532 4.59 6.64 17.86
CA LYS A 532 5.67 6.62 18.86
C LYS A 532 5.18 6.56 20.31
N PHE A 533 3.96 7.05 20.57
CA PHE A 533 3.32 6.97 21.87
C PHE A 533 2.37 5.76 21.95
N PRO A 534 2.45 4.93 23.01
CA PRO A 534 1.59 3.75 23.16
C PRO A 534 0.09 4.03 23.05
N ALA A 535 -0.36 5.22 23.46
CA ALA A 535 -1.76 5.64 23.33
C ALA A 535 -2.19 5.83 21.86
N PHE A 536 -1.32 6.38 21.00
CA PHE A 536 -1.62 6.48 19.56
C PHE A 536 -1.59 5.12 18.89
N ALA A 537 -0.62 4.25 19.24
CA ALA A 537 -0.61 2.87 18.75
C ALA A 537 -1.91 2.13 19.13
N ALA A 538 -2.33 2.22 20.39
CA ALA A 538 -3.58 1.62 20.85
C ALA A 538 -4.82 2.23 20.17
N LEU A 539 -4.85 3.57 19.96
CA LEU A 539 -5.91 4.24 19.22
C LEU A 539 -6.01 3.72 17.77
N SER A 540 -4.88 3.62 17.06
CA SER A 540 -4.85 3.08 15.68
C SER A 540 -5.37 1.64 15.63
N ILE A 541 -5.01 0.82 16.63
CA ILE A 541 -5.48 -0.56 16.74
C ILE A 541 -6.99 -0.61 16.98
N ILE A 542 -7.51 0.20 17.92
CA ILE A 542 -8.96 0.29 18.21
C ILE A 542 -9.73 0.71 16.97
N LYS A 543 -9.19 1.66 16.20
CA LYS A 543 -9.83 2.16 14.98
C LYS A 543 -9.77 1.17 13.82
N GLY A 544 -8.88 0.18 13.84
CA GLY A 544 -8.90 -0.92 12.88
C GLY A 544 -8.64 -0.52 11.42
N LEU A 545 -8.13 0.69 11.14
CA LEU A 545 -7.66 1.05 9.80
C LEU A 545 -6.40 0.24 9.50
N SER A 546 -6.34 -0.35 8.29
CA SER A 546 -5.16 -1.09 7.85
C SER A 546 -4.66 -0.62 6.49
N THR A 547 -3.34 -0.53 6.35
CA THR A 547 -2.65 -0.27 5.08
C THR A 547 -1.90 -1.54 4.66
N PRO A 548 -1.88 -1.90 3.37
CA PRO A 548 -0.96 -2.93 2.87
C PRO A 548 0.50 -2.51 3.11
N MET A 549 1.36 -3.48 3.39
CA MET A 549 2.78 -3.28 3.62
C MET A 549 3.59 -4.27 2.78
N ASP A 550 4.56 -3.74 2.06
CA ASP A 550 5.55 -4.52 1.32
C ASP A 550 6.48 -5.24 2.29
N ILE A 551 6.90 -6.43 1.89
CA ILE A 551 7.87 -7.24 2.62
C ILE A 551 8.92 -7.67 1.61
N PHE A 552 10.20 -7.58 1.94
CA PHE A 552 11.22 -8.17 1.08
C PHE A 552 11.70 -9.50 1.63
N SER A 553 12.03 -10.43 0.74
CA SER A 553 12.66 -11.69 1.11
C SER A 553 14.17 -11.55 1.05
N TYR A 554 14.84 -12.00 2.10
CA TYR A 554 16.27 -12.31 2.17
C TYR A 554 16.44 -13.80 1.89
N TYR A 555 17.23 -14.12 0.87
CA TYR A 555 17.43 -15.47 0.41
C TYR A 555 18.94 -15.80 0.38
N SER A 556 19.31 -16.85 1.10
CA SER A 556 20.67 -17.36 1.26
C SER A 556 20.71 -18.88 1.05
N GLU A 557 21.89 -19.48 1.00
CA GLU A 557 22.04 -20.95 0.90
C GLU A 557 21.44 -21.72 2.07
N GLU A 558 21.42 -21.11 3.26
CA GLU A 558 20.96 -21.80 4.48
C GLU A 558 19.45 -21.67 4.70
N LYS A 559 18.87 -20.52 4.38
CA LYS A 559 17.47 -20.19 4.71
C LYS A 559 16.89 -19.02 3.93
N ILE A 560 15.57 -18.94 3.95
CA ILE A 560 14.76 -17.78 3.57
C ILE A 560 14.31 -17.06 4.84
N VAL A 561 14.41 -15.73 4.83
CA VAL A 561 13.89 -14.87 5.88
C VAL A 561 13.15 -13.71 5.20
N TYR A 562 12.05 -13.25 5.79
CA TYR A 562 11.28 -12.12 5.32
C TYR A 562 11.53 -10.91 6.22
N SER A 563 11.56 -9.71 5.65
CA SER A 563 11.92 -8.49 6.38
C SER A 563 11.05 -7.32 5.94
N HIS A 564 10.62 -6.53 6.93
CA HIS A 564 9.76 -5.37 6.72
C HIS A 564 10.54 -4.06 6.72
N LEU A 565 11.77 -4.02 7.24
CA LEU A 565 12.46 -2.77 7.56
C LEU A 565 13.65 -2.52 6.63
N ASN A 566 14.76 -3.21 6.84
CA ASN A 566 16.00 -2.97 6.11
C ASN A 566 16.95 -4.18 6.13
N LEU A 567 17.95 -4.13 5.24
CA LEU A 567 19.21 -4.88 5.33
C LEU A 567 20.36 -3.87 5.33
N THR A 568 21.31 -4.02 6.24
CA THR A 568 22.51 -3.19 6.30
C THR A 568 23.77 -4.04 6.23
N TYR A 569 24.83 -3.45 5.66
CA TYR A 569 26.17 -4.02 5.55
C TYR A 569 27.23 -2.90 5.72
N ALA A 570 28.48 -3.27 5.94
CA ALA A 570 29.58 -2.36 6.22
C ALA A 570 29.34 -1.49 7.47
N LEU A 571 29.62 -0.19 7.43
CA LEU A 571 29.57 0.71 8.59
C LEU A 571 28.28 0.59 9.41
N ILE A 572 27.12 0.54 8.76
CA ILE A 572 25.83 0.58 9.46
C ILE A 572 25.60 -0.73 10.24
N ALA A 573 25.87 -1.88 9.62
CA ALA A 573 25.80 -3.17 10.29
C ALA A 573 26.83 -3.29 11.42
N ASP A 574 28.05 -2.79 11.21
CA ASP A 574 29.08 -2.76 12.26
C ASP A 574 28.61 -1.96 13.48
N VAL A 575 27.97 -0.81 13.28
CA VAL A 575 27.42 0.02 14.37
C VAL A 575 26.26 -0.70 15.06
N ASP A 576 25.30 -1.21 14.31
CA ASP A 576 24.13 -1.90 14.85
C ASP A 576 24.55 -3.06 15.75
N ILE A 577 25.39 -3.96 15.22
CA ILE A 577 25.76 -5.20 15.89
C ILE A 577 26.82 -4.99 16.98
N GLU A 578 27.89 -4.22 16.73
CA GLU A 578 28.92 -4.01 17.76
C GLU A 578 28.39 -3.20 18.96
N SER A 579 27.34 -2.39 18.78
CA SER A 579 26.73 -1.61 19.86
C SER A 579 25.77 -2.43 20.74
N GLU A 580 25.36 -3.64 20.33
CA GLU A 580 24.44 -4.51 21.10
C GLU A 580 24.99 -4.87 22.48
N LYS A 581 26.32 -5.00 22.63
CA LYS A 581 26.96 -5.21 23.95
C LYS A 581 26.72 -4.07 24.95
N PHE A 582 26.27 -2.91 24.46
CA PHE A 582 25.93 -1.72 25.24
C PHE A 582 24.42 -1.44 25.26
N ARG A 583 23.57 -2.46 25.09
CA ARG A 583 22.10 -2.32 25.09
C ARG A 583 21.54 -1.57 26.31
N TRP A 584 22.23 -1.62 27.45
CA TRP A 584 21.90 -0.87 28.66
C TRP A 584 21.90 0.66 28.48
N MET A 585 22.61 1.20 27.48
CA MET A 585 22.68 2.63 27.18
C MET A 585 21.47 3.15 26.40
N GLY A 586 20.56 2.28 25.95
CA GLY A 586 19.45 2.67 25.07
C GLY A 586 19.97 3.25 23.75
N MET A 587 19.34 4.33 23.26
CA MET A 587 19.69 4.95 21.97
C MET A 587 21.13 5.49 21.89
N ALA A 588 21.73 5.88 23.02
CA ALA A 588 23.09 6.42 23.05
C ALA A 588 24.14 5.40 22.55
N ARG A 589 23.85 4.09 22.60
CA ARG A 589 24.76 3.04 22.12
C ARG A 589 25.07 3.19 20.63
N THR A 590 24.06 3.55 19.83
CA THR A 590 24.19 3.65 18.37
C THR A 590 25.03 4.87 18.02
N THR A 591 24.81 6.00 18.69
CA THR A 591 25.63 7.21 18.54
C THR A 591 27.10 6.97 18.92
N ILE A 592 27.36 6.31 20.05
CA ILE A 592 28.73 6.01 20.49
C ILE A 592 29.39 4.98 19.58
N GLY A 593 28.65 3.94 19.19
CA GLY A 593 29.11 2.94 18.22
C GLY A 593 29.49 3.59 16.90
N ALA A 594 28.64 4.47 16.37
CA ALA A 594 28.92 5.26 15.18
C ALA A 594 30.20 6.09 15.34
N LEU A 595 30.37 6.83 16.44
CA LEU A 595 31.59 7.63 16.67
C LEU A 595 32.86 6.77 16.68
N VAL A 596 32.83 5.63 17.38
CA VAL A 596 33.97 4.70 17.42
C VAL A 596 34.29 4.17 16.03
N ARG A 597 33.28 3.81 15.24
CA ARG A 597 33.46 3.33 13.87
C ARG A 597 33.89 4.43 12.90
N ILE A 598 33.42 5.66 13.04
CA ILE A 598 33.88 6.83 12.25
C ILE A 598 35.37 7.11 12.50
N LEU A 599 35.84 6.95 13.74
CA LEU A 599 37.27 7.10 14.03
C LEU A 599 38.10 5.97 13.42
N ARG A 600 37.53 4.77 13.31
CA ARG A 600 38.16 3.54 12.82
C ARG A 600 37.37 2.93 11.64
N LEU A 601 37.22 3.72 10.57
CA LEU A 601 36.46 3.32 9.39
C LEU A 601 37.06 2.07 8.76
N ARG A 602 36.17 1.24 8.23
CA ARG A 602 36.47 -0.01 7.55
C ARG A 602 35.84 0.04 6.17
N GLU A 603 36.47 -0.65 5.23
CA GLU A 603 35.96 -0.83 3.89
C GLU A 603 35.72 -2.32 3.63
N TYR A 604 34.62 -2.62 2.98
CA TYR A 604 34.20 -3.99 2.70
C TYR A 604 34.05 -4.17 1.20
N LYS A 605 34.75 -5.15 0.64
CA LYS A 605 34.71 -5.41 -0.80
C LYS A 605 33.54 -6.33 -1.14
N GLY A 606 32.85 -6.04 -2.24
CA GLY A 606 31.72 -6.85 -2.70
C GLY A 606 31.30 -6.52 -4.12
N THR A 607 30.48 -7.38 -4.70
CA THR A 607 29.83 -7.16 -5.99
C THR A 607 28.32 -7.10 -5.79
N VAL A 608 27.67 -6.12 -6.41
CA VAL A 608 26.21 -5.96 -6.36
C VAL A 608 25.62 -5.92 -7.76
N TYR A 609 24.56 -6.67 -7.98
CA TYR A 609 23.69 -6.57 -9.15
C TYR A 609 22.30 -6.16 -8.70
N PHE A 610 21.64 -5.23 -9.39
CA PHE A 610 20.31 -4.78 -8.97
C PHE A 610 19.42 -4.38 -10.13
N LYS A 611 18.11 -4.55 -9.93
CA LYS A 611 17.06 -4.20 -10.89
C LYS A 611 16.42 -2.90 -10.41
N PRO A 612 16.76 -1.75 -11.02
CA PRO A 612 16.17 -0.48 -10.65
C PRO A 612 14.67 -0.44 -10.98
N VAL A 613 13.96 0.49 -10.37
CA VAL A 613 12.59 0.82 -10.77
C VAL A 613 12.62 1.46 -12.16
N GLU A 614 11.56 1.25 -12.94
CA GLU A 614 11.47 1.81 -14.28
C GLU A 614 11.52 3.33 -14.25
N GLY A 615 12.40 3.93 -15.07
CA GLY A 615 12.62 5.38 -15.09
C GLY A 615 13.56 5.91 -14.00
N GLU A 616 14.03 5.06 -13.08
CA GLU A 616 14.96 5.47 -12.03
C GLU A 616 16.36 5.78 -12.60
N ASN A 617 16.96 6.86 -12.11
CA ASN A 617 18.30 7.25 -12.50
C ASN A 617 19.36 6.38 -11.80
N ILE A 618 20.00 5.48 -12.55
CA ILE A 618 21.11 4.69 -12.03
C ILE A 618 22.35 5.59 -11.83
N PRO A 619 23.01 5.57 -10.65
CA PRO A 619 24.28 6.26 -10.42
C PRO A 619 25.34 5.88 -11.46
N LEU A 620 26.15 6.85 -11.91
CA LEU A 620 27.08 6.69 -13.04
C LEU A 620 28.02 5.48 -12.90
N GLU A 621 28.59 5.28 -11.72
CA GLU A 621 29.48 4.16 -11.38
C GLU A 621 28.80 2.78 -11.40
N ALA A 622 27.48 2.76 -11.23
CA ALA A 622 26.66 1.55 -11.24
C ALA A 622 26.01 1.28 -12.61
N ARG A 623 26.15 2.20 -13.57
CA ARG A 623 25.59 2.03 -14.92
C ARG A 623 26.36 0.93 -15.63
N ASN A 624 25.61 -0.08 -16.09
CA ASN A 624 26.18 -1.18 -16.84
C ASN A 624 26.70 -0.68 -18.20
N THR A 625 28.01 -0.40 -18.28
CA THR A 625 28.67 0.11 -19.51
C THR A 625 28.90 -0.99 -20.54
N SER A 626 28.64 -2.26 -20.20
CA SER A 626 28.91 -3.42 -21.04
C SER A 626 27.67 -4.30 -21.19
N LYS A 627 26.80 -4.01 -22.17
CA LYS A 627 25.95 -5.08 -22.73
C LYS A 627 26.91 -6.13 -23.31
N ASN A 628 26.96 -7.32 -22.73
CA ASN A 628 27.77 -8.49 -23.11
C ASN A 628 29.25 -8.47 -22.67
N LYS A 629 29.55 -9.08 -21.52
CA LYS A 629 30.65 -10.06 -21.30
C LYS A 629 30.69 -10.46 -19.82
N LEU A 630 29.75 -11.30 -19.38
CA LEU A 630 30.00 -12.16 -18.22
C LEU A 630 30.64 -13.44 -18.78
N ASN A 631 31.97 -13.54 -18.71
CA ASN A 631 32.71 -14.79 -18.95
C ASN A 631 32.62 -15.76 -17.75
N GLY A 632 31.61 -15.62 -16.87
CA GLY A 632 31.51 -16.32 -15.60
C GLY A 632 30.09 -16.85 -15.31
N ASP A 633 29.43 -17.44 -16.31
CA ASP A 633 28.10 -18.05 -16.17
C ASP A 633 28.09 -19.24 -15.16
N GLU A 634 29.24 -19.84 -14.85
CA GLU A 634 29.36 -20.90 -13.83
C GLU A 634 29.46 -20.35 -12.40
N GLU A 635 30.29 -19.33 -12.14
CA GLU A 635 30.47 -18.80 -10.78
C GLU A 635 29.18 -18.21 -10.18
N ILE A 636 28.39 -17.46 -10.95
CA ILE A 636 27.14 -16.83 -10.46
C ILE A 636 26.04 -17.87 -10.21
N LYS A 637 25.96 -18.94 -11.01
CA LYS A 637 25.03 -20.06 -10.80
C LYS A 637 25.37 -20.88 -9.55
N HIS A 638 26.63 -20.96 -9.18
CA HIS A 638 27.09 -21.62 -7.96
C HIS A 638 26.97 -20.75 -6.70
N LEU A 639 26.85 -19.41 -6.85
CA LEU A 639 26.76 -18.45 -5.75
C LEU A 639 25.33 -17.95 -5.48
N THR A 640 24.37 -18.29 -6.34
CA THR A 640 22.95 -18.01 -6.10
C THR A 640 22.29 -19.26 -5.52
N PRO A 641 21.54 -19.17 -4.40
CA PRO A 641 21.08 -20.39 -3.76
C PRO A 641 20.08 -21.15 -4.65
N THR A 642 20.49 -22.29 -5.18
CA THR A 642 19.72 -23.07 -6.16
C THR A 642 18.71 -24.01 -5.53
N VAL A 643 18.81 -24.24 -4.22
CA VAL A 643 17.88 -25.07 -3.46
C VAL A 643 16.75 -24.22 -2.95
N TYR A 644 15.65 -24.21 -3.70
CA TYR A 644 14.36 -23.76 -3.20
C TYR A 644 14.00 -24.65 -2.02
N PRO A 645 13.85 -24.13 -0.80
CA PRO A 645 13.08 -24.86 0.18
C PRO A 645 11.71 -25.10 -0.44
N THR A 646 11.12 -26.25 -0.17
CA THR A 646 9.71 -26.58 -0.49
C THR A 646 8.77 -25.74 0.39
N HIS A 647 8.99 -24.44 0.40
CA HIS A 647 8.36 -23.47 1.25
C HIS A 647 7.24 -22.79 0.47
N ASN A 648 6.07 -22.70 1.09
CA ASN A 648 4.85 -22.28 0.43
C ASN A 648 4.65 -20.76 0.38
N GLY A 649 5.42 -19.96 1.14
CA GLY A 649 5.31 -18.50 1.22
C GLY A 649 5.64 -17.71 -0.05
N PRO A 650 5.67 -16.37 0.02
CA PRO A 650 5.89 -15.50 -1.14
C PRO A 650 7.13 -15.94 -1.91
N ARG A 651 6.93 -16.28 -3.19
CA ARG A 651 8.00 -16.72 -4.08
C ARG A 651 8.69 -15.51 -4.67
N LEU A 652 10.01 -15.58 -4.80
CA LEU A 652 10.81 -14.64 -5.59
C LEU A 652 10.31 -14.72 -7.05
N GLU A 653 9.52 -13.75 -7.53
CA GLU A 653 8.95 -13.77 -8.89
C GLU A 653 10.04 -13.75 -9.96
N SER A 654 11.19 -13.15 -9.63
CA SER A 654 12.38 -13.06 -10.48
C SER A 654 13.19 -14.36 -10.58
N LEU A 655 12.74 -15.48 -9.99
CA LEU A 655 13.36 -16.81 -10.15
C LEU A 655 13.33 -17.35 -11.59
N LEU A 656 12.53 -16.75 -12.47
CA LEU A 656 12.37 -17.16 -13.88
C LEU A 656 13.10 -16.24 -14.87
N GLU A 657 13.66 -15.11 -14.43
CA GLU A 657 14.36 -14.15 -15.29
C GLU A 657 15.88 -14.36 -15.22
N ASP A 658 16.51 -14.44 -16.39
CA ASP A 658 17.96 -14.52 -16.57
C ASP A 658 18.60 -13.29 -15.89
N TYR A 659 19.55 -13.49 -14.97
CA TYR A 659 20.27 -12.43 -14.23
C TYR A 659 20.98 -11.43 -15.16
N ARG A 660 21.05 -11.74 -16.46
CA ARG A 660 21.46 -10.86 -17.56
C ARG A 660 20.56 -9.63 -17.75
N GLN A 661 19.44 -9.52 -17.03
CA GLN A 661 18.51 -8.38 -17.05
C GLN A 661 18.71 -7.36 -15.90
N PHE A 662 19.77 -7.49 -15.09
CA PHE A 662 20.11 -6.44 -14.13
C PHE A 662 20.71 -5.22 -14.84
N ASP A 663 20.02 -4.08 -14.75
CA ASP A 663 20.45 -2.84 -15.39
C ASP A 663 21.55 -2.11 -14.59
N GLY A 664 21.69 -2.41 -13.30
CA GLY A 664 22.71 -1.86 -12.41
C GLY A 664 23.73 -2.90 -11.93
N CYS A 665 25.01 -2.53 -11.91
CA CYS A 665 26.11 -3.38 -11.44
C CYS A 665 27.21 -2.56 -10.76
N LEU A 666 27.60 -2.96 -9.56
CA LEU A 666 28.79 -2.48 -8.85
C LEU A 666 29.77 -3.64 -8.71
N GLU A 667 30.69 -3.79 -9.65
CA GLU A 667 31.65 -4.90 -9.65
C GLU A 667 32.85 -4.58 -8.77
N ASN A 668 33.20 -5.48 -7.83
CA ASN A 668 34.38 -5.34 -6.97
C ASN A 668 34.46 -4.01 -6.21
N TYR A 669 33.30 -3.46 -5.83
CA TYR A 669 33.20 -2.16 -5.18
C TYR A 669 33.62 -2.24 -3.71
N ASN A 670 34.29 -1.18 -3.24
CA ASN A 670 34.71 -1.03 -1.85
C ASN A 670 33.66 -0.22 -1.09
N PHE A 671 32.77 -0.90 -0.37
CA PHE A 671 31.70 -0.29 0.41
C PHE A 671 32.22 0.22 1.76
N THR A 672 32.03 1.52 2.00
CA THR A 672 32.13 2.09 3.35
C THR A 672 30.77 2.01 4.06
N SER A 673 29.67 2.20 3.32
CA SER A 673 28.30 2.00 3.80
C SER A 673 27.46 1.27 2.75
N PHE A 674 26.53 0.45 3.23
CA PHE A 674 25.56 -0.25 2.39
C PHE A 674 24.26 -0.40 3.17
N GLN A 675 23.15 -0.04 2.54
CA GLN A 675 21.82 -0.14 3.11
C GLN A 675 20.78 -0.38 2.02
N LEU A 676 19.85 -1.28 2.29
CA LEU A 676 18.64 -1.49 1.51
C LEU A 676 17.45 -1.27 2.44
N SER A 677 16.61 -0.27 2.17
CA SER A 677 15.50 0.12 3.05
C SER A 677 14.15 -0.11 2.37
N ASN A 678 13.25 -0.77 3.09
CA ASN A 678 11.85 -0.93 2.71
C ASN A 678 10.95 0.15 3.30
N LEU A 679 11.32 0.71 4.46
CA LEU A 679 10.60 1.80 5.12
C LEU A 679 11.50 3.02 5.29
N SER A 680 10.89 4.20 5.43
CA SER A 680 11.63 5.46 5.43
C SER A 680 12.49 5.66 6.67
N TRP A 681 11.95 5.34 7.83
CA TRP A 681 12.65 5.43 9.10
C TRP A 681 13.19 4.06 9.48
N ILE A 682 14.51 3.98 9.72
CA ILE A 682 15.17 2.77 10.23
C ILE A 682 15.50 2.85 11.71
N ALA A 683 15.39 4.06 12.26
CA ALA A 683 15.42 4.34 13.69
C ALA A 683 14.57 5.60 13.94
N PRO A 684 14.13 5.86 15.19
CA PRO A 684 13.22 6.99 15.45
C PRO A 684 13.80 8.39 15.25
N ASP A 685 15.12 8.47 15.13
CA ASP A 685 15.94 9.65 14.91
C ASP A 685 16.71 9.59 13.58
N PHE A 686 16.50 8.55 12.76
CA PHE A 686 17.19 8.39 11.49
C PHE A 686 16.22 7.95 10.37
N MET A 687 15.86 8.91 9.52
CA MET A 687 15.16 8.69 8.26
C MET A 687 16.20 8.35 7.20
N ALA A 688 16.27 7.08 6.81
CA ALA A 688 17.20 6.64 5.79
C ALA A 688 16.71 6.96 4.38
N SER A 689 15.42 6.74 4.10
CA SER A 689 14.88 6.89 2.73
C SER A 689 13.55 7.64 2.72
N PRO A 690 13.50 8.91 2.31
CA PRO A 690 12.24 9.64 2.20
C PRO A 690 11.39 9.22 0.99
N HIS A 691 11.89 8.32 0.12
CA HIS A 691 11.30 7.99 -1.18
C HIS A 691 10.45 6.71 -1.16
N VAL A 692 10.68 5.80 -0.20
CA VAL A 692 9.91 4.55 -0.06
C VAL A 692 8.63 4.78 0.73
N LYS A 693 7.61 3.98 0.43
CA LYS A 693 6.30 3.99 1.10
C LYS A 693 5.97 2.59 1.59
N PHE A 694 4.95 2.46 2.43
CA PHE A 694 4.51 1.16 2.93
C PHE A 694 4.16 0.18 1.80
N ASN A 695 3.62 0.65 0.68
CA ASN A 695 3.18 -0.19 -0.44
C ASN A 695 3.60 0.39 -1.81
N SER A 696 4.86 0.77 -1.97
CA SER A 696 5.37 1.27 -3.26
C SER A 696 5.85 0.15 -4.19
N GLY A 697 6.05 -1.06 -3.68
CA GLY A 697 6.68 -2.18 -4.37
C GLY A 697 8.16 -1.93 -4.67
N THR A 698 8.84 -1.14 -3.82
CA THR A 698 10.21 -0.66 -4.06
C THR A 698 11.03 -0.65 -2.77
N MET A 699 12.34 -0.82 -2.90
CA MET A 699 13.32 -0.60 -1.83
C MET A 699 14.30 0.48 -2.26
N ASP A 700 14.84 1.26 -1.31
CA ASP A 700 15.89 2.23 -1.60
C ASP A 700 17.25 1.63 -1.28
N PHE A 701 18.06 1.44 -2.32
CA PHE A 701 19.43 0.96 -2.21
C PHE A 701 20.37 2.16 -2.07
N ILE A 702 20.92 2.35 -0.87
CA ILE A 702 21.78 3.47 -0.48
C ILE A 702 23.18 2.94 -0.18
N TYR A 703 24.22 3.52 -0.78
CA TYR A 703 25.59 3.08 -0.58
C TYR A 703 26.62 4.22 -0.75
N SER A 704 27.83 3.98 -0.24
CA SER A 704 28.97 4.86 -0.41
C SER A 704 30.28 4.09 -0.52
N GLY A 705 31.25 4.66 -1.22
CA GLY A 705 32.55 4.07 -1.47
C GLY A 705 33.66 4.59 -0.56
N SER A 706 34.91 4.34 -0.97
CA SER A 706 36.12 4.86 -0.30
C SER A 706 36.25 6.39 -0.35
N ASP A 707 35.41 7.08 -1.15
CA ASP A 707 35.32 8.54 -1.21
C ASP A 707 34.61 9.15 0.01
N LEU A 708 33.94 8.34 0.82
CA LEU A 708 33.16 8.81 1.96
C LEU A 708 34.04 9.33 3.10
N THR A 709 33.93 10.63 3.39
CA THR A 709 34.72 11.26 4.46
C THR A 709 34.10 11.09 5.85
N LYS A 710 34.95 11.05 6.89
CA LYS A 710 34.50 11.03 8.30
C LYS A 710 33.55 12.19 8.63
N MET A 711 33.78 13.37 8.06
CA MET A 711 32.94 14.55 8.28
C MET A 711 31.56 14.39 7.62
N SER A 712 31.51 13.87 6.40
CA SER A 712 30.24 13.57 5.72
C SER A 712 29.41 12.55 6.49
N ILE A 713 30.04 11.51 7.04
CA ILE A 713 29.37 10.53 7.89
C ILE A 713 28.85 11.19 9.17
N THR A 714 29.68 11.99 9.84
CA THR A 714 29.29 12.68 11.07
C THR A 714 28.07 13.58 10.84
N ASN A 715 28.07 14.37 9.76
CA ASN A 715 26.93 15.19 9.38
C ASN A 715 25.69 14.35 9.08
N ALA A 716 25.86 13.21 8.38
CA ALA A 716 24.75 12.33 8.07
C ALA A 716 24.04 11.81 9.34
N PHE A 717 24.80 11.45 10.37
CA PHE A 717 24.23 11.04 11.66
C PHE A 717 23.57 12.20 12.42
N LEU A 718 24.07 13.43 12.30
CA LEU A 718 23.51 14.60 12.98
C LEU A 718 22.20 15.08 12.34
N ASP A 719 22.11 15.04 11.01
CA ASP A 719 20.94 15.53 10.23
C ASP A 719 19.99 14.40 9.79
N GLY A 720 20.13 13.22 10.40
CA GLY A 720 19.45 11.99 10.00
C GLY A 720 17.92 12.06 9.99
N THR A 721 17.29 12.95 10.75
CA THR A 721 15.82 13.08 10.80
C THR A 721 15.19 13.67 9.54
N LYS A 722 15.98 14.36 8.70
CA LYS A 722 15.50 14.99 7.45
C LYS A 722 16.00 14.28 6.19
N ALA A 723 16.78 13.20 6.35
CA ALA A 723 17.47 12.51 5.27
C ALA A 723 18.35 13.43 4.38
N GLU A 724 18.78 14.59 4.87
CA GLU A 724 19.52 15.59 4.07
C GLU A 724 20.88 15.08 3.58
N TYR A 725 21.42 14.06 4.25
CA TYR A 725 22.65 13.40 3.84
C TYR A 725 22.60 12.81 2.43
N LEU A 726 21.41 12.44 1.92
CA LEU A 726 21.23 11.99 0.54
C LEU A 726 21.49 13.08 -0.51
N LYS A 727 21.52 14.36 -0.10
CA LYS A 727 21.91 15.48 -0.99
C LYS A 727 23.42 15.53 -1.21
N ASN A 728 24.20 14.86 -0.36
CA ASN A 728 25.65 14.76 -0.53
C ASN A 728 25.96 13.66 -1.56
N PRO A 729 26.65 13.96 -2.67
CA PRO A 729 26.90 13.00 -3.75
C PRO A 729 27.74 11.79 -3.36
N MET A 730 28.40 11.81 -2.19
CA MET A 730 29.10 10.63 -1.65
C MET A 730 28.12 9.51 -1.22
N PHE A 731 26.88 9.86 -0.90
CA PHE A 731 25.79 8.91 -0.62
C PHE A 731 24.97 8.73 -1.90
N LYS A 732 25.20 7.63 -2.58
CA LYS A 732 24.48 7.26 -3.80
C LYS A 732 23.24 6.49 -3.38
N HIS A 733 22.14 6.70 -4.09
CA HIS A 733 20.93 5.94 -3.84
C HIS A 733 20.19 5.64 -5.15
N CYS A 734 19.39 4.58 -5.14
CA CYS A 734 18.61 4.12 -6.29
C CYS A 734 17.44 3.27 -5.81
N LEU A 735 16.23 3.57 -6.28
CA LEU A 735 15.08 2.70 -6.03
C LEU A 735 15.18 1.41 -6.85
N VAL A 736 15.06 0.27 -6.18
CA VAL A 736 15.23 -1.07 -6.75
C VAL A 736 14.07 -2.00 -6.39
N LYS A 737 13.82 -2.99 -7.27
CA LYS A 737 12.88 -4.10 -7.01
C LYS A 737 13.58 -5.34 -6.47
N SER A 738 14.80 -5.59 -6.92
CA SER A 738 15.61 -6.74 -6.48
C SER A 738 17.10 -6.43 -6.54
N LEU A 739 17.86 -7.15 -5.72
CA LEU A 739 19.29 -6.99 -5.56
C LEU A 739 19.95 -8.33 -5.23
N VAL A 740 21.13 -8.57 -5.79
CA VAL A 740 22.05 -9.66 -5.43
C VAL A 740 23.33 -9.04 -4.89
N LEU A 741 23.74 -9.42 -3.69
CA LEU A 741 25.00 -8.99 -3.07
C LEU A 741 25.91 -10.21 -2.89
N ILE A 742 27.11 -10.12 -3.46
CA ILE A 742 28.17 -11.10 -3.33
C ILE A 742 29.31 -10.45 -2.53
N PRO A 743 29.35 -10.64 -1.21
CA PRO A 743 30.40 -10.07 -0.37
C PRO A 743 31.74 -10.80 -0.59
N LYS A 744 32.84 -10.05 -0.63
CA LYS A 744 34.21 -10.61 -0.76
C LYS A 744 35.01 -10.56 0.54
N GLY A 745 34.66 -9.65 1.44
CA GLY A 745 35.26 -9.55 2.79
C GLY A 745 35.72 -8.16 3.17
N LEU A 746 36.30 -8.05 4.36
CA LEU A 746 36.89 -6.82 4.88
C LEU A 746 38.23 -6.52 4.19
N VAL A 747 38.45 -5.28 3.76
CA VAL A 747 39.76 -4.82 3.28
C VAL A 747 40.68 -4.60 4.47
N VAL A 748 41.74 -5.41 4.59
CA VAL A 748 42.69 -5.37 5.72
C VAL A 748 43.90 -4.48 5.41
N SER A 749 44.41 -4.57 4.19
CA SER A 749 45.55 -3.80 3.71
C SER A 749 45.54 -3.71 2.18
N LYS A 750 46.38 -2.86 1.61
CA LYS A 750 46.72 -2.92 0.19
C LYS A 750 48.05 -3.62 -0.01
N ASN A 751 48.10 -4.51 -1.00
CA ASN A 751 49.32 -5.16 -1.45
C ASN A 751 50.23 -4.15 -2.16
N SER A 752 51.50 -4.51 -2.36
CA SER A 752 52.49 -3.67 -3.03
C SER A 752 52.15 -3.34 -4.49
N ASP A 753 51.33 -4.16 -5.13
CA ASP A 753 50.81 -3.96 -6.49
C ASP A 753 49.52 -3.12 -6.53
N GLY A 754 49.03 -2.65 -5.37
CA GLY A 754 47.79 -1.89 -5.23
C GLY A 754 46.52 -2.73 -5.12
N SER A 755 46.60 -4.06 -5.17
CA SER A 755 45.44 -4.95 -4.96
C SER A 755 45.01 -5.00 -3.49
N ASP A 756 43.73 -5.25 -3.23
CA ASP A 756 43.21 -5.31 -1.86
C ASP A 756 43.47 -6.69 -1.23
N ASN A 757 44.06 -6.71 -0.04
CA ASN A 757 44.16 -7.91 0.80
C ASN A 757 42.87 -8.04 1.63
N LEU A 758 42.12 -9.12 1.42
CA LEU A 758 40.79 -9.30 1.97
C LEU A 758 40.77 -10.38 3.06
N ASP A 759 40.04 -10.10 4.14
CA ASP A 759 39.62 -11.11 5.11
C ASP A 759 38.16 -11.47 4.83
N SER A 760 37.97 -12.57 4.08
CA SER A 760 36.65 -13.09 3.69
C SER A 760 35.85 -13.65 4.85
N THR A 761 36.48 -13.88 6.02
CA THR A 761 35.80 -14.37 7.23
C THR A 761 35.16 -13.24 8.05
N LYS A 762 35.44 -11.98 7.69
CA LYS A 762 34.96 -10.80 8.41
C LYS A 762 33.87 -10.05 7.64
N GLY A 763 32.93 -9.54 8.42
CA GLY A 763 31.75 -8.81 7.98
C GLY A 763 30.50 -9.38 8.64
N ILE A 764 29.48 -8.54 8.78
CA ILE A 764 28.20 -8.93 9.38
C ILE A 764 27.08 -8.26 8.57
N PHE A 765 26.00 -8.98 8.32
CA PHE A 765 24.74 -8.39 7.86
C PHE A 765 23.84 -8.11 9.06
N SER A 766 23.13 -6.99 9.03
CA SER A 766 22.04 -6.72 9.96
C SER A 766 20.73 -6.67 9.16
N LEU A 767 19.83 -7.62 9.41
CA LEU A 767 18.51 -7.70 8.77
C LEU A 767 17.45 -7.30 9.80
N SER A 768 16.82 -6.15 9.64
CA SER A 768 15.90 -5.58 10.64
C SER A 768 16.49 -5.53 12.07
N GLY A 769 17.81 -5.37 12.21
CA GLY A 769 18.51 -5.33 13.50
C GLY A 769 19.02 -6.69 14.01
N GLU A 770 18.79 -7.79 13.31
CA GLU A 770 19.32 -9.11 13.66
C GLU A 770 20.61 -9.43 12.89
N ALA A 771 21.60 -10.04 13.56
CA ALA A 771 22.88 -10.37 12.96
C ALA A 771 22.81 -11.64 12.10
N PHE A 772 23.30 -11.55 10.86
CA PHE A 772 23.46 -12.66 9.94
C PHE A 772 24.92 -12.77 9.49
N LYS A 773 25.37 -14.01 9.27
CA LYS A 773 26.69 -14.26 8.66
C LYS A 773 26.70 -13.73 7.24
N VAL A 774 27.87 -13.27 6.82
CA VAL A 774 28.08 -12.78 5.47
C VAL A 774 28.18 -13.97 4.51
N ALA A 775 27.34 -13.94 3.50
CA ALA A 775 27.24 -14.93 2.43
C ALA A 775 26.67 -14.23 1.17
N PRO A 776 26.77 -14.83 -0.01
CA PRO A 776 25.99 -14.38 -1.15
C PRO A 776 24.49 -14.39 -0.81
N VAL A 777 23.82 -13.27 -1.08
CA VAL A 777 22.40 -13.08 -0.75
C VAL A 777 21.63 -12.49 -1.92
N ARG A 778 20.38 -12.89 -2.02
CA ARG A 778 19.40 -12.36 -2.97
C ARG A 778 18.24 -11.72 -2.21
N LEU A 779 17.82 -10.55 -2.69
CA LEU A 779 16.81 -9.71 -2.09
C LEU A 779 15.78 -9.34 -3.15
N GLU A 780 14.49 -9.42 -2.80
CA GLU A 780 13.39 -9.06 -3.69
C GLU A 780 12.22 -8.55 -2.88
N ILE A 781 11.65 -7.44 -3.34
CA ILE A 781 10.47 -6.83 -2.72
C ILE A 781 9.20 -7.55 -3.17
N HIS A 782 8.31 -7.82 -2.23
CA HIS A 782 6.99 -8.38 -2.47
C HIS A 782 5.94 -7.31 -2.14
N PRO A 783 5.24 -6.75 -3.14
CA PRO A 783 4.30 -5.67 -2.92
C PRO A 783 3.07 -6.11 -2.11
N ALA A 784 2.59 -5.22 -1.24
CA ALA A 784 1.34 -5.36 -0.49
C ALA A 784 1.20 -6.69 0.26
N VAL A 785 2.28 -7.30 0.77
CA VAL A 785 2.22 -8.66 1.32
C VAL A 785 1.51 -8.77 2.66
N MET A 786 1.76 -7.85 3.58
CA MET A 786 1.15 -7.87 4.91
C MET A 786 0.14 -6.73 5.05
N LYS A 787 -0.77 -6.84 6.01
CA LYS A 787 -1.61 -5.71 6.43
C LYS A 787 -1.11 -5.19 7.76
N VAL A 788 -0.95 -3.88 7.90
CA VAL A 788 -0.54 -3.23 9.14
C VAL A 788 -1.59 -2.23 9.58
N LEU A 789 -1.88 -2.19 10.87
CA LEU A 789 -2.81 -1.25 11.48
C LEU A 789 -2.16 0.15 11.54
N THR A 790 -2.82 1.13 10.92
CA THR A 790 -2.28 2.48 10.73
C THR A 790 -3.22 3.54 11.31
N PRO A 791 -2.68 4.70 11.78
CA PRO A 791 -3.54 5.80 12.15
C PRO A 791 -4.17 6.45 10.91
N GLN A 792 -5.37 6.99 11.07
CA GLN A 792 -6.05 7.71 9.99
C GLN A 792 -5.33 8.99 9.52
N HIS A 793 -4.45 9.54 10.35
CA HIS A 793 -3.67 10.74 10.04
C HIS A 793 -2.29 10.42 9.44
N LEU A 794 -1.96 9.16 9.16
CA LEU A 794 -0.69 8.78 8.56
C LEU A 794 -0.52 9.52 7.21
N ASN A 795 0.55 10.30 7.09
CA ASN A 795 0.85 11.04 5.87
C ASN A 795 2.29 10.77 5.44
N GLU A 796 2.47 9.74 4.59
CA GLU A 796 3.78 9.34 4.08
C GLU A 796 4.42 10.42 3.18
N ASP A 797 3.61 11.26 2.52
CA ASP A 797 4.11 12.35 1.67
C ASP A 797 4.82 13.45 2.48
N LEU A 798 4.54 13.54 3.78
CA LEU A 798 5.22 14.48 4.67
C LEU A 798 6.72 14.22 4.72
N TRP A 799 7.18 12.97 4.63
CA TRP A 799 8.61 12.66 4.71
C TRP A 799 9.37 13.21 3.51
N LEU A 800 8.80 13.04 2.31
CA LEU A 800 9.35 13.61 1.09
C LEU A 800 9.29 15.14 1.12
N GLN A 801 8.23 15.74 1.69
CA GLN A 801 8.15 17.17 1.90
C GLN A 801 9.22 17.69 2.86
N LEU A 802 9.50 16.99 3.97
CA LEU A 802 10.55 17.35 4.93
C LEU A 802 11.94 17.30 4.28
N PHE A 803 12.19 16.31 3.42
CA PHE A 803 13.44 16.20 2.65
C PHE A 803 13.59 17.35 1.65
N ASN A 804 12.53 17.69 0.92
CA ASN A 804 12.54 18.75 -0.10
C ASN A 804 12.59 20.16 0.51
N ASN A 805 11.87 20.39 1.61
CA ASN A 805 11.74 21.69 2.27
C ASN A 805 12.59 21.75 3.54
N SER A 806 13.91 21.92 3.38
CA SER A 806 14.87 21.98 4.51
C SER A 806 14.65 23.15 5.49
N LYS A 807 13.73 24.09 5.19
CA LYS A 807 13.38 25.26 6.02
C LYS A 807 12.17 25.08 6.96
N LEU A 808 11.50 23.92 6.96
CA LEU A 808 10.41 23.62 7.91
C LEU A 808 10.92 23.25 9.30
#